data_AF-A0A094H0K1-F1
#
_entry.id   AF-A0A094H0K1-F1
#
_cell.length_a   1.000
_cell.length_b   1.000
_cell.length_c   1.000
_cell.angle_alpha   90.00
_cell.angle_beta   90.00
_cell.angle_gamma   90.00
#
_symmetry.space_group_name_H-M   'P 1'
#
loop_
_entity.id
_entity.type
_entity.pdbx_description
1 polymer ?
#
loop_
_entity_poly.entity_id
_entity_poly.type
_entity_poly.pdbx_seq_one_letter_code
_entity_poly.pdbx_strand_id
1 'polypeptide(L)'
;MTFAQNLQAIISFFIQLFVIFPYNALTTPRHGPLRPPKRIGAKPARTNDTNWSNPNMVSDGLHKLCTNKESVSALLAENPTLAPGDAWKQLYDSYVPTSKSAAGSERDSEEEHIISAEELQRVAECGNWGRSQPSELFLKIYHDALGPVEQDIAAAVVSPSLMGSCGVVPLTIISVVPDIMRHMSNMIVRAEKEVYLATNYWQNSVASMYITNAMKELSARAGKRGEKIVMKIIYDRGSPKQLFEPHYIVSEKEYLGDAVNIPKPEEIPNIDLQVMNYHKPMLGTYHCKYMVVDRKYAILQSNNIQDNDNMEMMIQLEGPIVDSLYDVALISWHKALEPPLPSYNSPAAQGGIGSFGQASHHEMFQANDIPIAQNGHSGQLETADTRRIPSQKLIPGEDAGLLEGERLANLSSDAPYKPSPARNAIERAVDAPHLPPLENVDAQGNSSGLNNGQERFGKDAVTNAYLRAGSSSLPSSIISQAPQGKTLPEHLTTDPHYDIDIAGEVARVQQSVSPNDNLTRLEATTAHLNHTKNTDFPSSIPEIPAGDEFTPYIPHAVHEPFPIAMVNRPPYGTPNNNDVYTPQNEAWLAGLRYAKKNVYIQSPTLNAEPILKEILNACERGVDVFAFICIGYNDTGELLPMQGGTNEMVSNALHESLSPEGLKHLHYHFYVGADQTTPILAKAKKRSCHVKLMIIDEEIGIQGNGNQDSQSWYHSQEINVMLQSKEVCGNWIDGLRRCQRTGIYGKVDNDGVWRDVEGKEVEGAIGTDPGKFSWFKGIAGAVRRLHALPTVEVMAEGSSTSPPPASPPARSPPAASPPAAAVPQDFENEHLPIESDESDIDSGFGSDTASSTTSIRDSIRDYRVLNGRTYHNFNDTKYWGPNDDAANEAMDIGHQLFTLLLDGRLFLAPIGDNPQKVIDIGTGTGIWAIDFADQFPSAEVIGTDLSPTQPSFVPPNLRFELDDAQLDWTFNEHTFDYVHIRCLFGAISDWPKLYRDAIRTTKPGGWMEQVEINVQIVSDDGTVDEDHILTGWAKPFFKAGDILGKSIRTLDQTKELMERAGFTNVVQRNYKVPIGAWSSDPKLKEVGRWSLLFCLSGMESWAMYMLTAVLNWKLEDVHVYLAKVKAAFLDRKNHGYYVIGAVYGQKPL
;
A
#
# COMPACT_ATOMS: atom_id res chain seq x y z
N MET A 1 -24.22 -22.50 -3.75
CA MET A 1 -24.99 -21.61 -2.85
C MET A 1 -25.51 -20.45 -3.67
N THR A 2 -26.70 -19.94 -3.37
CA THR A 2 -27.39 -18.95 -4.24
C THR A 2 -26.89 -17.53 -3.98
N PHE A 3 -26.90 -16.68 -5.02
CA PHE A 3 -26.46 -15.28 -5.04
C PHE A 3 -26.96 -14.45 -3.83
N ALA A 4 -28.20 -14.69 -3.37
CA ALA A 4 -28.79 -14.02 -2.21
C ALA A 4 -28.13 -14.40 -0.87
N GLN A 5 -27.67 -15.65 -0.70
CA GLN A 5 -27.03 -16.10 0.55
C GLN A 5 -25.60 -15.56 0.69
N ASN A 6 -24.89 -15.41 -0.43
CA ASN A 6 -23.56 -14.80 -0.45
C ASN A 6 -23.62 -13.29 -0.25
N LEU A 7 -24.61 -12.60 -0.85
CA LEU A 7 -24.83 -11.17 -0.61
C LEU A 7 -25.24 -10.89 0.84
N GLN A 8 -26.08 -11.75 1.44
CA GLN A 8 -26.47 -11.64 2.84
C GLN A 8 -25.31 -11.95 3.81
N ALA A 9 -24.38 -12.84 3.44
CA ALA A 9 -23.15 -13.10 4.17
C ALA A 9 -22.15 -11.92 4.06
N ILE A 10 -22.02 -11.31 2.87
CA ILE A 10 -21.22 -10.11 2.62
C ILE A 10 -21.79 -8.92 3.42
N ILE A 11 -23.10 -8.70 3.39
CA ILE A 11 -23.76 -7.62 4.16
C ILE A 11 -23.65 -7.88 5.67
N SER A 12 -23.86 -9.12 6.14
CA SER A 12 -23.67 -9.48 7.56
C SER A 12 -22.22 -9.32 8.02
N PHE A 13 -21.26 -9.47 7.12
CA PHE A 13 -19.84 -9.30 7.34
C PHE A 13 -19.42 -7.83 7.39
N PHE A 14 -19.94 -6.97 6.50
CA PHE A 14 -19.74 -5.52 6.58
C PHE A 14 -20.39 -4.95 7.86
N ILE A 15 -21.54 -5.48 8.27
CA ILE A 15 -22.16 -5.20 9.59
C ILE A 15 -21.28 -5.74 10.73
N GLN A 16 -20.63 -6.90 10.58
CA GLN A 16 -19.70 -7.39 11.60
C GLN A 16 -18.43 -6.53 11.73
N LEU A 17 -17.83 -6.10 10.62
CA LEU A 17 -16.55 -5.37 10.58
C LEU A 17 -16.70 -3.88 10.91
N PHE A 18 -17.76 -3.23 10.42
CA PHE A 18 -17.94 -1.77 10.53
C PHE A 18 -19.04 -1.35 11.52
N VAL A 19 -19.86 -2.28 12.03
CA VAL A 19 -20.98 -1.97 12.94
C VAL A 19 -20.90 -2.75 14.28
N ILE A 20 -20.50 -4.03 14.27
CA ILE A 20 -20.39 -4.86 15.50
C ILE A 20 -18.98 -4.85 16.09
N PHE A 21 -17.91 -4.78 15.28
CA PHE A 21 -16.53 -4.70 15.79
C PHE A 21 -16.22 -3.39 16.53
N PRO A 22 -16.69 -2.20 16.10
CA PRO A 22 -16.62 -0.98 16.92
C PRO A 22 -17.47 -1.09 18.19
N TYR A 23 -18.60 -1.81 18.14
CA TYR A 23 -19.46 -2.07 19.30
C TYR A 23 -18.83 -3.05 20.31
N ASN A 24 -18.05 -4.02 19.83
CA ASN A 24 -17.22 -4.88 20.67
C ASN A 24 -15.98 -4.13 21.19
N ALA A 25 -15.34 -3.26 20.41
CA ALA A 25 -14.26 -2.37 20.87
C ALA A 25 -14.71 -1.36 21.95
N LEU A 26 -16.01 -1.04 22.01
CA LEU A 26 -16.63 -0.26 23.10
C LEU A 26 -16.94 -1.10 24.36
N THR A 27 -16.81 -2.43 24.31
CA THR A 27 -17.15 -3.34 25.42
C THR A 27 -16.05 -4.34 25.79
N THR A 28 -14.99 -4.49 24.97
CA THR A 28 -13.71 -5.00 25.42
C THR A 28 -13.04 -3.94 26.30
N PRO A 29 -12.44 -4.33 27.43
CA PRO A 29 -11.67 -3.38 28.20
C PRO A 29 -10.60 -2.80 27.28
N ARG A 30 -10.50 -1.45 27.27
CA ARG A 30 -9.40 -0.68 26.66
C ARG A 30 -8.13 -1.53 26.70
N HIS A 31 -7.41 -1.64 25.59
CA HIS A 31 -6.00 -2.00 25.67
C HIS A 31 -5.41 -1.09 26.75
N GLY A 32 -5.09 -1.68 27.90
CA GLY A 32 -4.25 -1.02 28.86
C GLY A 32 -2.88 -0.79 28.19
N PRO A 33 -1.98 -0.05 28.84
CA PRO A 33 -0.56 -0.17 28.49
C PRO A 33 -0.23 -1.66 28.30
N LEU A 34 0.59 -2.00 27.30
CA LEU A 34 1.20 -3.33 27.15
C LEU A 34 1.55 -3.80 28.56
N ARG A 35 0.79 -4.77 29.09
CA ARG A 35 0.85 -5.03 30.53
C ARG A 35 2.27 -5.51 30.82
N PRO A 36 2.99 -4.92 31.79
CA PRO A 36 4.29 -5.44 32.16
C PRO A 36 4.11 -6.92 32.54
N PRO A 37 5.06 -7.80 32.17
CA PRO A 37 4.97 -9.22 32.50
C PRO A 37 4.72 -9.35 34.00
N LYS A 38 3.65 -10.04 34.39
CA LYS A 38 3.36 -10.30 35.80
C LYS A 38 4.50 -11.16 36.35
N ARG A 39 5.26 -10.66 37.32
CA ARG A 39 6.04 -11.52 38.23
C ARG A 39 5.05 -12.40 38.99
N ILE A 40 4.86 -13.64 38.56
CA ILE A 40 4.02 -14.61 39.26
C ILE A 40 4.90 -15.38 40.25
N GLY A 41 4.67 -15.14 41.53
CA GLY A 41 5.34 -15.86 42.61
C GLY A 41 5.02 -17.36 42.58
N ALA A 42 6.07 -18.15 42.75
CA ALA A 42 6.04 -19.61 42.82
C ALA A 42 5.03 -20.17 43.83
N LYS A 43 4.17 -21.10 43.39
CA LYS A 43 3.93 -22.39 44.07
C LYS A 43 3.11 -23.37 43.20
N PRO A 44 3.47 -24.67 43.19
CA PRO A 44 2.92 -25.64 42.24
C PRO A 44 1.70 -26.37 42.81
N ALA A 45 0.72 -26.66 41.95
CA ALA A 45 -0.28 -27.69 42.19
C ALA A 45 -0.07 -28.82 41.17
N ARG A 46 0.45 -29.95 41.65
CA ARG A 46 0.53 -31.22 40.90
C ARG A 46 -0.85 -31.84 40.76
N THR A 47 -1.14 -32.36 39.57
CA THR A 47 -1.94 -33.57 39.40
C THR A 47 -1.26 -34.48 38.38
N ASN A 48 -0.94 -35.70 38.82
CA ASN A 48 -0.41 -36.79 38.00
C ASN A 48 -1.53 -37.45 37.19
N ASP A 49 -1.14 -38.00 36.04
CA ASP A 49 -1.72 -39.11 35.23
C ASP A 49 -1.87 -38.67 33.76
N THR A 50 -1.45 -39.38 32.71
CA THR A 50 -0.72 -40.65 32.46
C THR A 50 -0.29 -40.63 30.97
N ASN A 51 0.87 -41.22 30.62
CA ASN A 51 1.36 -41.54 29.27
C ASN A 51 1.36 -40.43 28.19
N TRP A 52 2.43 -39.64 28.15
CA TRP A 52 2.72 -38.68 27.07
C TRP A 52 3.86 -39.21 26.20
N SER A 53 3.58 -39.51 24.93
CA SER A 53 4.61 -39.71 23.89
C SER A 53 5.33 -38.38 23.67
N ASN A 54 6.65 -38.33 23.80
CA ASN A 54 7.49 -37.13 23.78
C ASN A 54 6.98 -36.05 22.79
N PRO A 55 6.29 -34.98 23.25
CA PRO A 55 5.54 -34.08 22.37
C PRO A 55 6.40 -33.11 21.57
N ASN A 56 7.72 -33.12 21.78
CA ASN A 56 8.64 -32.14 21.21
C ASN A 56 9.35 -32.65 19.94
N MET A 57 9.30 -33.95 19.63
CA MET A 57 10.04 -34.46 18.47
C MET A 57 9.25 -34.26 17.17
N VAL A 58 9.89 -33.70 16.12
CA VAL A 58 9.37 -33.68 14.74
C VAL A 58 8.77 -35.05 14.39
N SER A 59 7.51 -35.11 13.93
CA SER A 59 6.85 -36.41 13.75
C SER A 59 7.51 -37.26 12.66
N ASP A 60 7.25 -38.58 12.66
CA ASP A 60 7.65 -39.45 11.55
C ASP A 60 6.97 -39.04 10.23
N GLY A 61 5.76 -38.46 10.32
CA GLY A 61 5.01 -37.99 9.16
C GLY A 61 5.69 -36.80 8.49
N LEU A 62 5.98 -35.74 9.24
CA LEU A 62 6.65 -34.55 8.72
C LEU A 62 8.10 -34.84 8.30
N HIS A 63 8.84 -35.60 9.11
CA HIS A 63 10.20 -36.02 8.73
C HIS A 63 10.22 -36.76 7.39
N LYS A 64 9.27 -37.69 7.17
CA LYS A 64 9.10 -38.38 5.89
C LYS A 64 8.78 -37.41 4.75
N LEU A 65 7.94 -36.40 4.96
CA LEU A 65 7.63 -35.40 3.93
C LEU A 65 8.85 -34.54 3.57
N CYS A 66 9.60 -34.08 4.57
CA CYS A 66 10.81 -33.28 4.37
C CYS A 66 11.94 -34.08 3.70
N THR A 67 12.01 -35.38 3.94
CA THR A 67 13.04 -36.26 3.34
C THR A 67 12.59 -36.94 2.04
N ASN A 68 11.34 -36.72 1.60
CA ASN A 68 10.84 -37.26 0.34
C ASN A 68 11.48 -36.53 -0.85
N LYS A 69 11.64 -37.22 -1.98
CA LYS A 69 12.08 -36.63 -3.25
C LYS A 69 10.93 -36.04 -4.07
N GLU A 70 9.69 -36.36 -3.73
CA GLU A 70 8.52 -35.80 -4.39
C GLU A 70 8.28 -34.35 -3.92
N SER A 71 7.94 -33.50 -4.89
CA SER A 71 7.55 -32.10 -4.75
C SER A 71 6.61 -31.74 -5.90
N VAL A 72 5.93 -30.59 -5.82
CA VAL A 72 5.10 -30.10 -6.93
C VAL A 72 5.92 -29.97 -8.22
N SER A 73 7.10 -29.37 -8.12
CA SER A 73 8.05 -29.24 -9.23
C SER A 73 8.56 -30.58 -9.77
N ALA A 74 8.74 -31.61 -8.92
CA ALA A 74 9.12 -32.95 -9.38
C ALA A 74 7.99 -33.66 -10.13
N LEU A 75 6.75 -33.55 -9.67
CA LEU A 75 5.59 -34.10 -10.39
C LEU A 75 5.37 -33.41 -11.74
N LEU A 76 5.52 -32.08 -11.78
CA LEU A 76 5.43 -31.34 -13.05
C LEU A 76 6.60 -31.66 -13.99
N ALA A 77 7.74 -32.13 -13.47
CA ALA A 77 8.82 -32.61 -14.32
C ALA A 77 8.45 -33.88 -15.11
N GLU A 78 7.61 -34.74 -14.52
CA GLU A 78 7.08 -35.96 -15.13
C GLU A 78 5.85 -35.68 -16.01
N ASN A 79 4.97 -34.79 -15.56
CA ASN A 79 3.76 -34.37 -16.28
C ASN A 79 3.63 -32.85 -16.31
N PRO A 80 4.25 -32.16 -17.30
CA PRO A 80 4.24 -30.70 -17.38
C PRO A 80 2.87 -30.10 -17.71
N THR A 81 1.88 -30.92 -18.08
CA THR A 81 0.50 -30.47 -18.32
C THR A 81 -0.38 -30.48 -17.07
N LEU A 82 0.11 -31.05 -15.97
CA LEU A 82 -0.60 -31.07 -14.69
C LEU A 82 -0.68 -29.67 -14.10
N ALA A 83 -1.86 -29.27 -13.63
CA ALA A 83 -2.00 -28.03 -12.86
C ALA A 83 -1.24 -28.16 -11.52
N PRO A 84 -0.39 -27.19 -11.12
CA PRO A 84 0.31 -27.22 -9.84
C PRO A 84 -0.60 -27.41 -8.63
N GLY A 85 -1.81 -26.84 -8.64
CA GLY A 85 -2.79 -27.01 -7.58
C GLY A 85 -3.32 -28.45 -7.47
N ASP A 86 -3.38 -29.18 -8.58
CA ASP A 86 -3.75 -30.60 -8.56
C ASP A 86 -2.57 -31.50 -8.19
N ALA A 87 -1.34 -31.13 -8.59
CA ALA A 87 -0.12 -31.77 -8.10
C ALA A 87 0.01 -31.64 -6.57
N TRP A 88 -0.27 -30.46 -6.01
CA TRP A 88 -0.29 -30.23 -4.56
C TRP A 88 -1.29 -31.16 -3.86
N LYS A 89 -2.53 -31.24 -4.38
CA LYS A 89 -3.55 -32.15 -3.81
C LYS A 89 -3.11 -33.61 -3.89
N GLN A 90 -2.56 -34.04 -5.03
CA GLN A 90 -2.07 -35.41 -5.20
C GLN A 90 -1.02 -35.79 -4.15
N LEU A 91 -0.15 -34.86 -3.77
CA LEU A 91 0.91 -35.09 -2.79
C LEU A 91 0.41 -35.03 -1.35
N TYR A 92 -0.42 -34.05 -1.01
CA TYR A 92 -0.61 -33.63 0.39
C TYR A 92 -2.04 -33.72 0.92
N ASP A 93 -3.06 -33.90 0.09
CA ASP A 93 -4.48 -33.90 0.53
C ASP A 93 -4.84 -35.08 1.44
N SER A 94 -4.02 -36.15 1.42
CA SER A 94 -4.17 -37.32 2.29
C SER A 94 -3.41 -37.23 3.62
N TYR A 95 -2.64 -36.15 3.84
CA TYR A 95 -1.88 -35.98 5.07
C TYR A 95 -2.81 -35.71 6.25
N VAL A 96 -2.59 -36.43 7.35
CA VAL A 96 -3.30 -36.24 8.62
C VAL A 96 -2.25 -35.97 9.69
N PRO A 97 -2.26 -34.79 10.33
CA PRO A 97 -1.35 -34.46 11.42
C PRO A 97 -1.37 -35.52 12.52
N THR A 98 -0.20 -35.99 12.93
CA THR A 98 -0.09 -37.07 13.93
C THR A 98 -0.11 -36.56 15.38
N SER A 99 0.14 -35.27 15.59
CA SER A 99 0.11 -34.63 16.90
C SER A 99 -1.04 -33.62 17.00
N LYS A 100 -1.86 -33.76 18.05
CA LYS A 100 -2.69 -32.66 18.56
C LYS A 100 -1.89 -31.93 19.64
N SER A 101 -0.75 -31.32 19.30
CA SER A 101 -0.13 -30.36 20.21
C SER A 101 -1.00 -29.09 20.18
N ALA A 102 -1.26 -28.52 21.36
CA ALA A 102 -2.22 -27.44 21.52
C ALA A 102 -1.84 -26.23 20.66
N ALA A 103 -2.72 -25.84 19.75
CA ALA A 103 -2.69 -24.52 19.15
C ALA A 103 -2.65 -23.45 20.26
N GLY A 104 -1.59 -22.66 20.29
CA GLY A 104 -1.56 -21.39 21.01
C GLY A 104 -1.74 -21.45 22.53
N SER A 105 -1.12 -22.38 23.25
CA SER A 105 -0.86 -22.05 24.67
C SER A 105 0.11 -20.88 24.69
N GLU A 106 -0.25 -19.78 25.36
CA GLU A 106 0.71 -18.80 25.87
C GLU A 106 1.89 -19.59 26.44
N ARG A 107 3.02 -19.63 25.72
CA ARG A 107 4.23 -20.32 26.19
C ARG A 107 4.80 -19.40 27.27
N ASP A 108 4.35 -19.61 28.50
CA ASP A 108 4.79 -18.85 29.67
C ASP A 108 6.33 -18.84 29.73
N SER A 109 6.89 -17.64 29.79
CA SER A 109 8.26 -17.27 29.48
C SER A 109 9.30 -17.59 30.55
N GLU A 110 9.22 -18.72 31.27
CA GLU A 110 10.15 -18.99 32.39
C GLU A 110 10.91 -20.33 32.35
N GLU A 111 10.59 -21.28 31.47
CA GLU A 111 11.45 -22.47 31.27
C GLU A 111 12.16 -22.37 29.91
N GLU A 112 13.51 -22.34 29.94
CA GLU A 112 14.32 -22.53 28.73
C GLU A 112 13.85 -23.81 28.05
N HIS A 113 13.18 -23.69 26.90
CA HIS A 113 12.85 -24.84 26.09
C HIS A 113 14.16 -25.39 25.51
N ILE A 114 14.75 -26.34 26.23
CA ILE A 114 15.94 -27.05 25.77
C ILE A 114 15.49 -28.05 24.71
N ILE A 115 15.66 -27.70 23.45
CA ILE A 115 15.54 -28.64 22.33
C ILE A 115 16.71 -29.63 22.46
N SER A 116 16.38 -30.92 22.53
CA SER A 116 17.38 -31.98 22.72
C SER A 116 18.33 -32.09 21.52
N ALA A 117 19.54 -32.60 21.73
CA ALA A 117 20.49 -32.80 20.63
C ALA A 117 19.96 -33.80 19.58
N GLU A 118 19.22 -34.81 20.03
CA GLU A 118 18.56 -35.80 19.18
C GLU A 118 17.47 -35.16 18.30
N GLU A 119 16.73 -34.21 18.84
CA GLU A 119 15.69 -33.46 18.13
C GLU A 119 16.29 -32.48 17.12
N LEU A 120 17.35 -31.75 17.48
CA LEU A 120 18.10 -30.90 16.54
C LEU A 120 18.70 -31.72 15.38
N GLN A 121 19.23 -32.92 15.67
CA GLN A 121 19.72 -33.83 14.64
C GLN A 121 18.60 -34.23 13.68
N ARG A 122 17.40 -34.52 14.21
CA ARG A 122 16.23 -34.85 13.39
C ARG A 122 15.72 -33.67 12.56
N VAL A 123 15.77 -32.46 13.10
CA VAL A 123 15.46 -31.21 12.36
C VAL A 123 16.48 -30.99 11.25
N ALA A 124 17.76 -31.26 11.50
CA ALA A 124 18.80 -31.18 10.47
C ALA A 124 18.56 -32.18 9.33
N GLU A 125 17.97 -33.34 9.59
CA GLU A 125 17.57 -34.28 8.53
C GLU A 125 16.39 -33.79 7.68
N CYS A 126 15.61 -32.81 8.16
CA CYS A 126 14.46 -32.24 7.46
C CYS A 126 14.82 -31.16 6.43
N GLY A 127 16.09 -31.03 6.04
CA GLY A 127 16.50 -30.13 4.97
C GLY A 127 17.67 -30.67 4.16
N ASN A 128 17.86 -30.13 2.96
CA ASN A 128 18.91 -30.53 2.04
C ASN A 128 20.02 -29.46 1.99
N TRP A 129 20.95 -29.55 2.94
CA TRP A 129 21.99 -28.53 3.17
C TRP A 129 23.23 -28.69 2.27
N GLY A 130 23.23 -29.64 1.34
CA GLY A 130 24.36 -29.91 0.46
C GLY A 130 25.61 -30.35 1.23
N ARG A 131 26.72 -29.64 1.05
CA ARG A 131 27.98 -29.88 1.80
C ARG A 131 28.05 -29.12 3.13
N SER A 132 27.10 -28.23 3.37
CA SER A 132 27.12 -27.31 4.50
C SER A 132 26.35 -27.87 5.68
N GLN A 133 26.69 -27.38 6.86
CA GLN A 133 26.08 -27.80 8.11
C GLN A 133 25.38 -26.59 8.74
N PRO A 134 24.05 -26.67 8.98
CA PRO A 134 23.34 -25.68 9.77
C PRO A 134 23.95 -25.55 11.17
N SER A 135 24.01 -24.31 11.67
CA SER A 135 24.38 -24.02 13.04
C SER A 135 23.23 -24.36 13.98
N GLU A 136 23.54 -24.54 15.26
CA GLU A 136 22.53 -24.81 16.28
C GLU A 136 21.44 -23.73 16.31
N LEU A 137 21.84 -22.45 16.17
CA LEU A 137 20.90 -21.34 16.14
C LEU A 137 19.95 -21.44 14.94
N PHE A 138 20.46 -21.75 13.75
CA PHE A 138 19.63 -21.93 12.56
C PHE A 138 18.67 -23.10 12.72
N LEU A 139 19.13 -24.23 13.27
CA LEU A 139 18.28 -25.40 13.50
C LEU A 139 17.18 -25.14 14.53
N LYS A 140 17.44 -24.33 15.56
CA LYS A 140 16.42 -23.92 16.53
C LYS A 140 15.33 -23.06 15.90
N ILE A 141 15.70 -22.11 15.04
CA ILE A 141 14.72 -21.29 14.33
C ILE A 141 13.97 -22.13 13.28
N TYR A 142 14.69 -22.99 12.53
CA TYR A 142 14.09 -23.87 11.53
C TYR A 142 13.13 -24.89 12.16
N HIS A 143 13.45 -25.41 13.35
CA HIS A 143 12.56 -26.26 14.14
C HIS A 143 11.21 -25.58 14.37
N ASP A 144 11.21 -24.34 14.87
CA ASP A 144 9.98 -23.60 15.15
C ASP A 144 9.22 -23.25 13.85
N ALA A 145 9.94 -22.95 12.77
CA ALA A 145 9.33 -22.71 11.46
C ALA A 145 8.69 -23.97 10.83
N LEU A 146 9.17 -25.18 11.16
CA LEU A 146 8.56 -26.45 10.76
C LEU A 146 7.28 -26.77 11.56
N GLY A 147 7.15 -26.24 12.77
CA GLY A 147 6.01 -26.47 13.66
C GLY A 147 4.63 -26.19 13.01
N PRO A 148 4.44 -25.07 12.29
CA PRO A 148 3.24 -24.83 11.50
C PRO A 148 2.94 -25.90 10.46
N VAL A 149 3.96 -26.40 9.75
CA VAL A 149 3.81 -27.40 8.67
C VAL A 149 3.39 -28.77 9.23
N GLU A 150 3.84 -29.13 10.44
CA GLU A 150 3.39 -30.33 11.16
C GLU A 150 1.88 -30.30 11.41
N GLN A 151 1.32 -29.12 11.72
CA GLN A 151 -0.10 -28.96 12.03
C GLN A 151 -0.96 -28.80 10.77
N ASP A 152 -0.47 -28.04 9.79
CA ASP A 152 -1.12 -27.82 8.51
C ASP A 152 -0.06 -27.61 7.43
N ILE A 153 0.07 -28.56 6.51
CA ILE A 153 1.01 -28.43 5.38
C ILE A 153 0.71 -27.18 4.55
N ALA A 154 -0.56 -26.77 4.46
CA ALA A 154 -0.97 -25.58 3.72
C ALA A 154 -0.57 -24.26 4.39
N ALA A 155 -0.01 -24.29 5.62
CA ALA A 155 0.60 -23.13 6.27
C ALA A 155 1.88 -22.65 5.55
N ALA A 156 2.46 -23.48 4.67
CA ALA A 156 3.59 -23.13 3.81
C ALA A 156 3.20 -23.13 2.32
N VAL A 157 3.80 -22.25 1.54
CA VAL A 157 3.68 -22.16 0.07
C VAL A 157 4.93 -22.72 -0.60
N VAL A 158 5.39 -23.88 -0.13
CA VAL A 158 6.53 -24.64 -0.68
C VAL A 158 6.34 -26.12 -0.31
N SER A 159 6.74 -27.04 -1.19
CA SER A 159 6.78 -28.46 -0.83
C SER A 159 7.70 -28.68 0.39
N PRO A 160 7.32 -29.45 1.43
CA PRO A 160 8.13 -29.64 2.63
C PRO A 160 9.57 -30.11 2.35
N SER A 161 9.76 -30.94 1.32
CA SER A 161 11.07 -31.43 0.85
C SER A 161 12.01 -30.35 0.29
N LEU A 162 11.46 -29.17 -0.03
CA LEU A 162 12.18 -28.02 -0.57
C LEU A 162 12.19 -26.84 0.41
N MET A 163 11.62 -26.99 1.61
CA MET A 163 11.59 -25.92 2.61
C MET A 163 13.00 -25.61 3.16
N GLY A 164 13.78 -26.64 3.49
CA GLY A 164 15.20 -26.51 3.87
C GLY A 164 16.13 -26.87 2.72
N SER A 165 16.97 -25.93 2.28
CA SER A 165 17.83 -26.06 1.10
C SER A 165 19.20 -25.39 1.34
N CYS A 166 19.99 -25.22 0.28
CA CYS A 166 21.22 -24.46 0.30
C CYS A 166 21.42 -23.67 -0.99
N GLY A 167 22.27 -22.66 -0.95
CA GLY A 167 22.55 -21.84 -2.13
C GLY A 167 23.59 -20.77 -1.85
N VAL A 168 23.78 -19.88 -2.81
CA VAL A 168 24.68 -18.72 -2.69
C VAL A 168 23.95 -17.41 -2.97
N VAL A 169 24.54 -16.31 -2.50
CA VAL A 169 24.05 -14.94 -2.76
C VAL A 169 25.17 -14.16 -3.44
N PRO A 170 25.22 -14.07 -4.77
CA PRO A 170 26.30 -13.36 -5.47
C PRO A 170 26.17 -11.84 -5.44
N LEU A 171 24.95 -11.31 -5.31
CA LEU A 171 24.68 -9.87 -5.31
C LEU A 171 23.54 -9.54 -4.35
N THR A 172 23.75 -8.47 -3.57
CA THR A 172 22.68 -7.74 -2.87
C THR A 172 22.61 -6.32 -3.42
N ILE A 173 21.41 -5.79 -3.60
CA ILE A 173 21.17 -4.37 -3.90
C ILE A 173 20.42 -3.75 -2.73
N ILE A 174 20.90 -2.63 -2.20
CA ILE A 174 20.20 -1.77 -1.24
C ILE A 174 20.12 -0.38 -1.86
N SER A 175 19.02 -0.07 -2.54
CA SER A 175 18.88 1.14 -3.36
C SER A 175 17.43 1.45 -3.71
N VAL A 176 17.22 2.44 -4.57
CA VAL A 176 15.91 2.81 -5.11
C VAL A 176 15.40 1.80 -6.15
N VAL A 177 14.08 1.79 -6.36
CA VAL A 177 13.37 0.89 -7.30
C VAL A 177 14.06 0.78 -8.69
N PRO A 178 14.51 1.88 -9.34
CA PRO A 178 15.18 1.78 -10.64
C PRO A 178 16.42 0.88 -10.67
N ASP A 179 17.22 0.80 -9.61
CA ASP A 179 18.40 -0.08 -9.58
C ASP A 179 18.00 -1.56 -9.59
N ILE A 180 16.97 -1.91 -8.83
CA ILE A 180 16.43 -3.27 -8.84
C ILE A 180 15.84 -3.58 -10.22
N MET A 181 15.12 -2.63 -10.83
CA MET A 181 14.60 -2.79 -12.20
C MET A 181 15.70 -2.97 -13.26
N ARG A 182 16.83 -2.27 -13.13
CA ARG A 182 17.99 -2.43 -14.02
C ARG A 182 18.57 -3.83 -13.92
N HIS A 183 18.78 -4.33 -12.70
CA HIS A 183 19.27 -5.69 -12.50
C HIS A 183 18.27 -6.74 -13.04
N MET A 184 16.99 -6.58 -12.75
CA MET A 184 15.92 -7.41 -13.33
C MET A 184 15.97 -7.40 -14.86
N SER A 185 16.16 -6.23 -15.46
CA SER A 185 16.25 -6.06 -16.91
C SER A 185 17.44 -6.81 -17.51
N ASN A 186 18.61 -6.73 -16.87
CA ASN A 186 19.78 -7.50 -17.27
C ASN A 186 19.53 -9.00 -17.22
N MET A 187 18.90 -9.51 -16.15
CA MET A 187 18.56 -10.92 -16.05
C MET A 187 17.53 -11.37 -17.10
N ILE A 188 16.51 -10.56 -17.37
CA ILE A 188 15.50 -10.83 -18.41
C ILE A 188 16.18 -10.92 -19.77
N VAL A 189 17.02 -9.96 -20.13
CA VAL A 189 17.71 -9.93 -21.43
C VAL A 189 18.66 -11.11 -21.62
N ARG A 190 19.22 -11.65 -20.53
CA ARG A 190 20.10 -12.84 -20.51
C ARG A 190 19.33 -14.16 -20.56
N ALA A 191 18.01 -14.17 -20.40
CA ALA A 191 17.22 -15.41 -20.35
C ALA A 191 17.30 -16.21 -21.68
N GLU A 192 17.41 -17.53 -21.53
CA GLU A 192 17.54 -18.47 -22.65
C GLU A 192 16.26 -19.27 -22.93
N LYS A 193 15.45 -19.53 -21.91
CA LYS A 193 14.29 -20.42 -21.99
C LYS A 193 13.04 -19.83 -21.35
N GLU A 194 13.16 -19.25 -20.16
CA GLU A 194 12.01 -18.82 -19.39
C GLU A 194 12.28 -17.73 -18.36
N VAL A 195 11.21 -16.98 -18.06
CA VAL A 195 11.16 -16.00 -16.97
C VAL A 195 9.83 -16.14 -16.24
N TYR A 196 9.86 -16.36 -14.93
CA TYR A 196 8.70 -16.21 -14.06
C TYR A 196 8.89 -14.96 -13.20
N LEU A 197 8.00 -13.99 -13.30
CA LEU A 197 8.07 -12.72 -12.57
C LEU A 197 6.84 -12.57 -11.68
N ALA A 198 7.07 -12.34 -10.39
CA ALA A 198 6.05 -12.05 -9.40
C ALA A 198 6.26 -10.65 -8.80
N THR A 199 5.17 -9.90 -8.70
CA THR A 199 5.11 -8.65 -7.93
C THR A 199 3.77 -8.58 -7.21
N ASN A 200 3.68 -7.86 -6.10
CA ASN A 200 2.35 -7.59 -5.52
C ASN A 200 1.59 -6.64 -6.44
N TYR A 201 2.21 -5.53 -6.82
CA TYR A 201 1.56 -4.53 -7.64
C TYR A 201 2.39 -4.16 -8.87
N TRP A 202 1.68 -3.91 -9.97
CA TRP A 202 2.22 -3.47 -11.26
C TRP A 202 1.47 -2.22 -11.72
N GLN A 203 2.23 -1.16 -12.02
CA GLN A 203 1.76 0.09 -12.58
C GLN A 203 2.58 0.45 -13.81
N ASN A 204 1.90 0.90 -14.87
CA ASN A 204 2.56 1.56 -16.00
C ASN A 204 3.32 2.82 -15.52
N SER A 205 4.65 2.74 -15.54
CA SER A 205 5.55 3.61 -14.81
C SER A 205 6.96 3.57 -15.41
N VAL A 206 7.87 4.44 -14.96
CA VAL A 206 9.30 4.33 -15.31
C VAL A 206 9.86 2.97 -14.86
N ALA A 207 9.48 2.49 -13.67
CA ALA A 207 9.85 1.17 -13.18
C ALA A 207 9.40 0.04 -14.14
N SER A 208 8.14 0.01 -14.56
CA SER A 208 7.67 -1.02 -15.51
C SER A 208 8.32 -0.88 -16.89
N MET A 209 8.67 0.34 -17.32
CA MET A 209 9.32 0.57 -18.62
C MET A 209 10.69 -0.09 -18.74
N TYR A 210 11.47 -0.20 -17.66
CA TYR A 210 12.72 -0.98 -17.68
C TYR A 210 12.45 -2.44 -18.05
N ILE A 211 11.46 -3.05 -17.40
CA ILE A 211 11.05 -4.44 -17.63
C ILE A 211 10.48 -4.62 -19.04
N THR A 212 9.59 -3.74 -19.50
CA THR A 212 8.98 -3.88 -20.83
C THR A 212 9.98 -3.63 -21.97
N ASN A 213 10.97 -2.76 -21.78
CA ASN A 213 12.10 -2.62 -22.71
C ASN A 213 12.96 -3.90 -22.74
N ALA A 214 13.25 -4.48 -21.57
CA ALA A 214 14.00 -5.73 -21.46
C ALA A 214 13.27 -6.89 -22.15
N MET A 215 11.94 -6.96 -22.06
CA MET A 215 11.13 -7.95 -22.80
C MET A 215 11.28 -7.80 -24.32
N LYS A 216 11.26 -6.56 -24.85
CA LYS A 216 11.46 -6.30 -26.29
C LYS A 216 12.86 -6.70 -26.74
N GLU A 217 13.88 -6.37 -25.96
CA GLU A 217 15.27 -6.75 -26.25
C GLU A 217 15.46 -8.27 -26.18
N LEU A 218 14.93 -8.94 -25.14
CA LEU A 218 14.94 -10.40 -25.01
C LEU A 218 14.30 -11.06 -26.22
N SER A 219 13.12 -10.58 -26.65
CA SER A 219 12.43 -11.11 -27.82
C SER A 219 13.26 -10.96 -29.09
N ALA A 220 13.92 -9.82 -29.28
CA ALA A 220 14.83 -9.60 -30.41
C ALA A 220 16.04 -10.55 -30.37
N ARG A 221 16.65 -10.77 -29.19
CA ARG A 221 17.77 -11.70 -29.02
C ARG A 221 17.35 -13.15 -29.25
N ALA A 222 16.22 -13.59 -28.70
CA ALA A 222 15.66 -14.92 -28.93
C ALA A 222 15.38 -15.17 -30.42
N GLY A 223 14.83 -14.18 -31.13
CA GLY A 223 14.62 -14.25 -32.58
C GLY A 223 15.91 -14.44 -33.38
N LYS A 224 17.01 -13.78 -32.98
CA LYS A 224 18.34 -13.99 -33.59
C LYS A 224 18.89 -15.39 -33.31
N ARG A 225 18.58 -15.98 -32.15
CA ARG A 225 18.94 -17.37 -31.80
C ARG A 225 18.05 -18.41 -32.48
N GLY A 226 16.90 -18.00 -33.04
CA GLY A 226 15.90 -18.92 -33.56
C GLY A 226 15.13 -19.66 -32.47
N GLU A 227 15.04 -19.05 -31.28
CA GLU A 227 14.43 -19.63 -30.07
C GLU A 227 13.16 -18.86 -29.68
N LYS A 228 12.31 -19.51 -28.87
CA LYS A 228 11.20 -18.88 -28.17
C LYS A 228 11.40 -18.96 -26.66
N ILE A 229 11.01 -17.90 -25.97
CA ILE A 229 11.06 -17.81 -24.51
C ILE A 229 9.65 -17.93 -23.94
N VAL A 230 9.47 -18.65 -22.83
CA VAL A 230 8.20 -18.67 -22.09
C VAL A 230 8.27 -17.70 -20.92
N MET A 231 7.38 -16.71 -20.89
CA MET A 231 7.33 -15.73 -19.80
C MET A 231 5.99 -15.81 -19.05
N LYS A 232 6.06 -15.88 -17.72
CA LYS A 232 4.92 -15.88 -16.81
C LYS A 232 5.01 -14.66 -15.90
N ILE A 233 3.94 -13.87 -15.82
CA ILE A 233 3.84 -12.73 -14.90
C ILE A 233 2.66 -12.97 -13.97
N ILE A 234 2.86 -12.82 -12.67
CA ILE A 234 1.79 -12.81 -11.67
C ILE A 234 1.82 -11.50 -10.87
N TYR A 235 0.65 -10.89 -10.72
CA TYR A 235 0.46 -9.72 -9.85
C TYR A 235 -0.86 -9.79 -9.08
N ASP A 236 -1.04 -8.87 -8.14
CA ASP A 236 -2.31 -8.60 -7.46
C ASP A 236 -2.85 -7.22 -7.87
N ARG A 237 -3.99 -7.23 -8.56
CA ARG A 237 -4.83 -6.03 -8.75
C ARG A 237 -6.26 -6.42 -8.44
N GLY A 238 -6.75 -6.01 -7.27
CA GLY A 238 -8.10 -6.32 -6.82
C GLY A 238 -9.15 -6.12 -7.92
N SER A 239 -9.89 -7.19 -8.21
CA SER A 239 -10.88 -7.26 -9.29
C SER A 239 -12.14 -7.97 -8.81
N PRO A 240 -13.35 -7.51 -9.16
CA PRO A 240 -14.58 -8.20 -8.81
C PRO A 240 -14.63 -9.67 -9.26
N LYS A 241 -13.88 -10.04 -10.32
CA LYS A 241 -13.75 -11.42 -10.81
C LYS A 241 -13.22 -12.37 -9.72
N GLN A 242 -12.37 -11.86 -8.83
CA GLN A 242 -11.67 -12.64 -7.80
C GLN A 242 -12.56 -13.03 -6.62
N LEU A 243 -13.80 -12.54 -6.55
CA LEU A 243 -14.83 -13.08 -5.64
C LEU A 243 -15.21 -14.53 -5.99
N PHE A 244 -14.98 -14.96 -7.23
CA PHE A 244 -15.29 -16.32 -7.70
C PHE A 244 -14.04 -17.09 -8.14
N GLU A 245 -13.07 -16.39 -8.74
CA GLU A 245 -11.86 -16.99 -9.25
C GLU A 245 -10.62 -16.21 -8.74
N PRO A 246 -10.09 -16.58 -7.56
CA PRO A 246 -8.94 -15.89 -6.96
C PRO A 246 -7.74 -15.77 -7.89
N HIS A 247 -7.46 -16.82 -8.67
CA HIS A 247 -6.39 -16.86 -9.67
C HIS A 247 -7.03 -16.85 -11.05
N TYR A 248 -6.99 -15.74 -11.78
CA TYR A 248 -7.49 -15.71 -13.16
C TYR A 248 -6.40 -15.26 -14.14
N ILE A 249 -6.46 -15.80 -15.36
CA ILE A 249 -5.57 -15.41 -16.45
C ILE A 249 -6.05 -14.08 -17.04
N VAL A 250 -5.15 -13.10 -17.05
CA VAL A 250 -5.41 -11.75 -17.54
C VAL A 250 -5.47 -11.77 -19.06
N SER A 251 -6.55 -11.24 -19.63
CA SER A 251 -6.71 -11.14 -21.07
C SER A 251 -5.74 -10.12 -21.67
N GLU A 252 -5.39 -10.28 -22.96
CA GLU A 252 -4.58 -9.32 -23.70
C GLU A 252 -5.12 -7.90 -23.60
N LYS A 253 -6.44 -7.72 -23.79
CA LYS A 253 -7.09 -6.40 -23.64
C LYS A 253 -6.83 -5.77 -22.26
N GLU A 254 -6.75 -6.56 -21.21
CA GLU A 254 -6.61 -6.08 -19.83
C GLU A 254 -5.16 -5.68 -19.52
N TYR A 255 -4.16 -6.49 -19.90
CA TYR A 255 -2.75 -6.12 -19.65
C TYR A 255 -2.21 -5.06 -20.63
N LEU A 256 -2.86 -4.88 -21.79
CA LEU A 256 -2.56 -3.78 -22.73
C LEU A 256 -3.16 -2.43 -22.30
N GLY A 257 -4.03 -2.42 -21.28
CA GLY A 257 -4.63 -1.19 -20.77
C GLY A 257 -3.61 -0.25 -20.12
N ASP A 258 -3.93 1.04 -20.07
CA ASP A 258 -3.01 2.11 -19.63
C ASP A 258 -2.46 1.93 -18.21
N ALA A 259 -3.16 1.20 -17.35
CA ALA A 259 -2.73 0.91 -15.99
C ALA A 259 -1.59 -0.13 -15.89
N VAL A 260 -1.46 -1.03 -16.87
CA VAL A 260 -0.51 -2.15 -16.85
C VAL A 260 0.52 -2.04 -17.99
N ASN A 261 0.06 -1.83 -19.22
CA ASN A 261 0.87 -1.53 -20.41
C ASN A 261 2.04 -2.51 -20.66
N ILE A 262 1.78 -3.81 -20.55
CA ILE A 262 2.73 -4.86 -20.97
C ILE A 262 2.79 -4.88 -22.51
N PRO A 263 3.94 -5.15 -23.17
CA PRO A 263 4.07 -5.08 -24.63
C PRO A 263 3.08 -5.97 -25.39
N LYS A 264 2.67 -5.50 -26.57
CA LYS A 264 1.81 -6.29 -27.47
C LYS A 264 2.55 -7.54 -27.97
N PRO A 265 1.86 -8.66 -28.25
CA PRO A 265 2.47 -9.85 -28.84
C PRO A 265 3.30 -9.57 -30.09
N GLU A 266 2.90 -8.57 -30.89
CA GLU A 266 3.60 -8.12 -32.10
C GLU A 266 4.97 -7.46 -31.82
N GLU A 267 5.13 -6.84 -30.64
CA GLU A 267 6.38 -6.21 -30.20
C GLU A 267 7.35 -7.22 -29.56
N ILE A 268 6.84 -8.37 -29.14
CA ILE A 268 7.60 -9.46 -28.50
C ILE A 268 7.33 -10.82 -29.16
N PRO A 269 7.47 -10.97 -30.50
CA PRO A 269 7.00 -12.15 -31.24
C PRO A 269 7.68 -13.48 -30.86
N ASN A 270 8.84 -13.42 -30.20
CA ASN A 270 9.59 -14.59 -29.74
C ASN A 270 9.41 -14.88 -28.23
N ILE A 271 8.41 -14.26 -27.58
CA ILE A 271 8.04 -14.54 -26.19
C ILE A 271 6.61 -15.06 -26.14
N ASP A 272 6.42 -16.26 -25.59
CA ASP A 272 5.10 -16.80 -25.25
C ASP A 272 4.73 -16.33 -23.83
N LEU A 273 3.92 -15.28 -23.76
CA LEU A 273 3.55 -14.59 -22.52
C LEU A 273 2.22 -15.10 -21.95
N GLN A 274 2.18 -15.34 -20.64
CA GLN A 274 0.94 -15.52 -19.87
C GLN A 274 0.97 -14.64 -18.61
N VAL A 275 -0.13 -13.94 -18.34
CA VAL A 275 -0.27 -13.02 -17.21
C VAL A 275 -1.39 -13.50 -16.29
N MET A 276 -1.15 -13.51 -14.98
CA MET A 276 -2.09 -13.92 -13.95
C MET A 276 -2.33 -12.78 -12.96
N ASN A 277 -3.59 -12.64 -12.56
CA ASN A 277 -3.97 -11.78 -11.45
C ASN A 277 -4.46 -12.67 -10.30
N TYR A 278 -3.81 -12.55 -9.15
CA TYR A 278 -4.12 -13.34 -7.96
C TYR A 278 -4.44 -12.44 -6.76
N HIS A 279 -5.65 -12.57 -6.23
CA HIS A 279 -6.10 -11.93 -5.00
C HIS A 279 -7.02 -12.88 -4.23
N LYS A 280 -7.04 -12.83 -2.89
CA LYS A 280 -7.90 -13.68 -2.05
C LYS A 280 -8.79 -12.82 -1.13
N PRO A 281 -9.98 -12.42 -1.61
CA PRO A 281 -10.93 -11.64 -0.81
C PRO A 281 -11.21 -12.28 0.56
N MET A 282 -11.43 -11.52 1.64
CA MET A 282 -11.64 -10.06 1.69
C MET A 282 -10.39 -9.24 2.06
N LEU A 283 -9.47 -9.79 2.87
CA LEU A 283 -8.21 -9.12 3.25
C LEU A 283 -6.95 -9.78 2.66
N GLY A 284 -7.09 -10.96 2.05
CA GLY A 284 -5.96 -11.75 1.60
C GLY A 284 -5.40 -11.20 0.29
N THR A 285 -4.13 -10.85 0.31
CA THR A 285 -3.44 -10.22 -0.82
C THR A 285 -2.27 -11.10 -1.25
N TYR A 286 -2.03 -11.23 -2.55
CA TYR A 286 -0.78 -11.82 -3.05
C TYR A 286 0.33 -10.79 -2.95
N HIS A 287 1.14 -10.85 -1.89
CA HIS A 287 2.15 -9.84 -1.58
C HIS A 287 3.59 -10.25 -1.96
N CYS A 288 3.76 -11.29 -2.76
CA CYS A 288 5.09 -11.79 -3.16
C CYS A 288 5.76 -10.94 -4.25
N LYS A 289 7.09 -10.81 -4.15
CA LYS A 289 7.95 -10.07 -5.10
C LYS A 289 9.26 -10.82 -5.33
N TYR A 290 9.36 -11.53 -6.44
CA TYR A 290 10.55 -12.31 -6.82
C TYR A 290 10.54 -12.61 -8.32
N MET A 291 11.66 -13.05 -8.87
CA MET A 291 11.74 -13.52 -10.26
C MET A 291 12.63 -14.75 -10.35
N VAL A 292 12.25 -15.72 -11.17
CA VAL A 292 13.04 -16.91 -11.47
C VAL A 292 13.34 -16.92 -12.97
N VAL A 293 14.62 -17.07 -13.33
CA VAL A 293 15.10 -17.07 -14.71
C VAL A 293 15.76 -18.41 -15.01
N ASP A 294 15.26 -19.08 -16.06
CA ASP A 294 15.73 -20.37 -16.57
C ASP A 294 15.79 -21.52 -15.54
N ARG A 295 15.16 -21.35 -14.37
CA ARG A 295 15.35 -22.20 -13.18
C ARG A 295 16.83 -22.31 -12.75
N LYS A 296 17.61 -21.27 -13.04
CA LYS A 296 19.05 -21.17 -12.73
C LYS A 296 19.35 -20.05 -11.74
N TYR A 297 18.64 -18.94 -11.90
CA TYR A 297 18.78 -17.77 -11.06
C TYR A 297 17.43 -17.41 -10.46
N ALA A 298 17.43 -16.94 -9.22
CA ALA A 298 16.29 -16.27 -8.63
C ALA A 298 16.72 -14.93 -8.06
N ILE A 299 15.79 -14.00 -7.97
CA ILE A 299 15.94 -12.79 -7.15
C ILE A 299 14.75 -12.68 -6.21
N LEU A 300 14.97 -12.13 -5.02
CA LEU A 300 13.95 -11.86 -4.03
C LEU A 300 14.06 -10.42 -3.57
N GLN A 301 13.03 -9.62 -3.83
CA GLN A 301 13.06 -8.17 -3.60
C GLN A 301 11.91 -7.69 -2.70
N SER A 302 12.07 -6.49 -2.14
CA SER A 302 11.06 -5.85 -1.29
C SER A 302 10.10 -4.92 -2.04
N ASN A 303 10.43 -4.51 -3.27
CA ASN A 303 9.72 -3.49 -4.03
C ASN A 303 8.65 -4.04 -4.99
N ASN A 304 7.63 -3.21 -5.22
CA ASN A 304 6.68 -3.35 -6.33
C ASN A 304 7.27 -2.84 -7.66
N ILE A 305 6.55 -3.10 -8.75
CA ILE A 305 6.84 -2.52 -10.07
C ILE A 305 5.95 -1.30 -10.25
N GLN A 306 6.40 -0.18 -9.68
CA GLN A 306 5.69 1.12 -9.68
C GLN A 306 6.70 2.25 -9.43
N ASP A 307 6.34 3.48 -9.78
CA ASP A 307 7.21 4.63 -9.49
C ASP A 307 7.06 5.05 -8.02
N ASN A 308 8.11 4.78 -7.26
CA ASN A 308 8.40 5.41 -5.97
C ASN A 308 9.93 5.44 -5.81
N ASP A 309 10.45 6.46 -5.14
CA ASP A 309 11.89 6.58 -4.88
C ASP A 309 12.26 5.99 -3.50
N ASN A 310 11.54 4.95 -3.05
CA ASN A 310 11.83 4.34 -1.75
C ASN A 310 13.15 3.57 -1.79
N MET A 311 13.83 3.53 -0.65
CA MET A 311 14.94 2.61 -0.40
C MET A 311 14.41 1.19 -0.23
N GLU A 312 14.93 0.26 -1.01
CA GLU A 312 14.47 -1.12 -1.15
C GLU A 312 15.68 -2.07 -1.10
N MET A 313 15.42 -3.37 -0.97
CA MET A 313 16.46 -4.40 -0.92
C MET A 313 16.10 -5.57 -1.83
N MET A 314 17.11 -6.10 -2.54
CA MET A 314 17.02 -7.30 -3.36
C MET A 314 18.25 -8.17 -3.17
N ILE A 315 18.07 -9.50 -3.17
CA ILE A 315 19.17 -10.46 -3.24
C ILE A 315 19.01 -11.36 -4.46
N GLN A 316 20.13 -11.65 -5.14
CA GLN A 316 20.20 -12.72 -6.14
C GLN A 316 20.53 -14.04 -5.42
N LEU A 317 19.88 -15.13 -5.81
CA LEU A 317 20.01 -16.47 -5.26
C LEU A 317 20.34 -17.47 -6.37
N GLU A 318 21.29 -18.35 -6.10
CA GLU A 318 21.70 -19.42 -7.03
C GLU A 318 21.94 -20.75 -6.30
N GLY A 319 21.88 -21.84 -7.06
CA GLY A 319 22.02 -23.21 -6.55
C GLY A 319 20.67 -23.84 -6.16
N PRO A 320 20.69 -24.92 -5.34
CA PRO A 320 19.50 -25.70 -5.00
C PRO A 320 18.31 -24.90 -4.45
N ILE A 321 18.54 -23.76 -3.78
CA ILE A 321 17.47 -22.87 -3.29
C ILE A 321 16.54 -22.36 -4.40
N VAL A 322 17.03 -22.26 -5.65
CA VAL A 322 16.22 -21.83 -6.80
C VAL A 322 15.11 -22.85 -7.09
N ASP A 323 15.31 -24.15 -6.78
CA ASP A 323 14.24 -25.14 -6.89
C ASP A 323 13.10 -24.86 -5.91
N SER A 324 13.41 -24.34 -4.71
CA SER A 324 12.39 -23.95 -3.72
C SER A 324 11.57 -22.74 -4.19
N LEU A 325 12.22 -21.70 -4.75
CA LEU A 325 11.52 -20.55 -5.34
C LEU A 325 10.71 -20.94 -6.59
N TYR A 326 11.22 -21.85 -7.41
CA TYR A 326 10.50 -22.39 -8.55
C TYR A 326 9.26 -23.17 -8.11
N ASP A 327 9.35 -23.95 -7.03
CA ASP A 327 8.21 -24.66 -6.44
C ASP A 327 7.14 -23.67 -5.90
N VAL A 328 7.57 -22.60 -5.23
CA VAL A 328 6.67 -21.52 -4.77
C VAL A 328 5.97 -20.84 -5.95
N ALA A 329 6.67 -20.63 -7.07
CA ALA A 329 6.11 -20.08 -8.31
C ALA A 329 5.00 -20.96 -8.88
N LEU A 330 5.23 -22.27 -8.93
CA LEU A 330 4.23 -23.22 -9.39
C LEU A 330 3.02 -23.26 -8.45
N ILE A 331 3.24 -23.38 -7.14
CA ILE A 331 2.17 -23.44 -6.13
C ILE A 331 1.32 -22.17 -6.18
N SER A 332 1.95 -21.00 -6.24
CA SER A 332 1.27 -19.71 -6.33
C SER A 332 0.53 -19.51 -7.65
N TRP A 333 1.03 -20.10 -8.75
CA TRP A 333 0.36 -20.03 -10.05
C TRP A 333 -0.92 -20.89 -10.06
N HIS A 334 -0.93 -22.03 -9.35
CA HIS A 334 -2.07 -22.90 -9.11
C HIS A 334 -2.68 -23.61 -10.35
N LYS A 335 -2.90 -22.91 -11.46
CA LYS A 335 -3.51 -23.41 -12.72
C LYS A 335 -2.49 -24.09 -13.63
N ALA A 336 -2.97 -24.86 -14.62
CA ALA A 336 -2.10 -25.36 -15.68
C ALA A 336 -1.34 -24.21 -16.37
N LEU A 337 -0.06 -24.42 -16.64
CA LEU A 337 0.80 -23.46 -17.34
C LEU A 337 0.68 -23.68 -18.85
N GLU A 338 0.32 -22.63 -19.60
CA GLU A 338 0.09 -22.72 -21.04
C GLU A 338 0.93 -21.67 -21.80
N PRO A 339 2.00 -22.05 -22.52
CA PRO A 339 2.67 -23.35 -22.45
C PRO A 339 3.34 -23.59 -21.08
N PRO A 340 3.74 -24.85 -20.76
CA PRO A 340 4.55 -25.15 -19.58
C PRO A 340 5.89 -24.43 -19.60
N LEU A 341 6.46 -24.19 -18.42
CA LEU A 341 7.80 -23.63 -18.25
C LEU A 341 8.87 -24.63 -18.75
N PRO A 342 9.63 -24.34 -19.82
CA PRO A 342 10.58 -25.25 -20.46
C PRO A 342 11.65 -25.89 -19.56
N SER A 343 12.01 -25.27 -18.43
CA SER A 343 13.00 -25.79 -17.48
C SER A 343 12.41 -26.76 -16.43
N TYR A 344 11.17 -27.24 -16.61
CA TYR A 344 10.52 -28.18 -15.68
C TYR A 344 11.37 -29.42 -15.34
N ASN A 345 12.22 -29.90 -16.27
CA ASN A 345 13.07 -31.08 -16.11
C ASN A 345 14.56 -30.75 -15.84
N SER A 346 14.89 -29.49 -15.59
CA SER A 346 16.26 -29.00 -15.39
C SER A 346 16.40 -28.38 -13.99
N PRO A 347 16.34 -29.18 -12.91
CA PRO A 347 16.39 -28.66 -11.54
C PRO A 347 17.71 -27.94 -11.24
N ALA A 348 17.61 -26.84 -10.51
CA ALA A 348 18.75 -26.00 -10.15
C ALA A 348 19.80 -26.77 -9.32
N ALA A 349 19.36 -27.74 -8.52
CA ALA A 349 20.26 -28.60 -7.74
C ALA A 349 21.19 -29.48 -8.60
N GLN A 350 20.88 -29.66 -9.88
CA GLN A 350 21.75 -30.33 -10.86
C GLN A 350 22.55 -29.33 -11.71
N GLY A 351 22.20 -28.05 -11.63
CA GLY A 351 22.93 -26.93 -12.22
C GLY A 351 24.13 -26.52 -11.38
N GLY A 352 25.15 -25.97 -12.03
CA GLY A 352 26.25 -25.29 -11.32
C GLY A 352 25.85 -23.90 -10.85
N ILE A 353 26.68 -23.29 -10.00
CA ILE A 353 26.57 -21.87 -9.66
C ILE A 353 27.05 -21.07 -10.86
N GLY A 354 26.21 -20.16 -11.36
CA GLY A 354 26.46 -19.41 -12.58
C GLY A 354 27.42 -18.26 -12.35
N SER A 355 27.05 -17.31 -11.47
CA SER A 355 27.79 -16.03 -11.35
C SER A 355 29.19 -16.22 -10.79
N PHE A 356 29.36 -17.07 -9.78
CA PHE A 356 30.69 -17.39 -9.23
C PHE A 356 31.58 -18.19 -10.19
N GLY A 357 31.06 -18.69 -11.32
CA GLY A 357 31.88 -19.32 -12.35
C GLY A 357 32.57 -18.32 -13.30
N GLN A 358 32.17 -17.05 -13.29
CA GLN A 358 32.66 -16.03 -14.23
C GLN A 358 34.00 -15.45 -13.75
N ALA A 359 34.94 -15.28 -14.69
CA ALA A 359 36.25 -14.68 -14.38
C ALA A 359 36.11 -13.25 -13.87
N SER A 360 35.24 -12.45 -14.50
CA SER A 360 34.94 -11.07 -14.13
C SER A 360 34.44 -10.93 -12.69
N HIS A 361 33.65 -11.89 -12.19
CA HIS A 361 33.19 -11.89 -10.79
C HIS A 361 34.37 -12.01 -9.81
N HIS A 362 35.37 -12.84 -10.11
CA HIS A 362 36.55 -12.99 -9.27
C HIS A 362 37.47 -11.76 -9.33
N GLU A 363 37.62 -11.18 -10.51
CA GLU A 363 38.50 -10.04 -10.76
C GLU A 363 38.05 -8.78 -9.99
N MET A 364 36.74 -8.59 -9.77
CA MET A 364 36.20 -7.48 -8.97
C MET A 364 36.79 -7.39 -7.54
N PHE A 365 37.25 -8.50 -6.97
CA PHE A 365 37.74 -8.57 -5.59
C PHE A 365 39.26 -8.51 -5.49
N GLN A 366 39.99 -8.43 -6.61
CA GLN A 366 41.45 -8.41 -6.60
C GLN A 366 41.98 -6.97 -6.46
N ALA A 367 42.65 -6.69 -5.34
CA ALA A 367 43.30 -5.41 -5.08
C ALA A 367 44.67 -5.36 -5.78
N ASN A 368 44.73 -4.86 -7.02
CA ASN A 368 45.90 -4.23 -7.67
C ASN A 368 45.45 -3.61 -9.01
N ASP A 369 46.05 -2.48 -9.38
CA ASP A 369 45.80 -1.69 -10.61
C ASP A 369 45.67 -2.55 -11.89
N ILE A 370 44.45 -2.95 -12.25
CA ILE A 370 44.13 -3.52 -13.56
C ILE A 370 42.90 -2.77 -14.09
N PRO A 371 42.92 -2.25 -15.33
CA PRO A 371 41.80 -1.50 -15.89
C PRO A 371 40.57 -2.39 -15.92
N ILE A 372 39.44 -1.91 -15.38
CA ILE A 372 38.13 -2.48 -15.64
C ILE A 372 37.94 -2.46 -17.17
N ALA A 373 38.17 -3.61 -17.79
CA ALA A 373 38.08 -3.93 -19.22
C ALA A 373 38.15 -2.73 -20.20
N GLN A 374 39.36 -2.22 -20.47
CA GLN A 374 39.69 -1.78 -21.82
C GLN A 374 39.97 -3.02 -22.68
N ASN A 375 38.96 -3.65 -23.27
CA ASN A 375 39.19 -4.58 -24.39
C ASN A 375 38.05 -4.53 -25.40
N GLY A 376 37.93 -3.36 -26.03
CA GLY A 376 37.74 -3.33 -27.47
C GLY A 376 39.11 -3.32 -28.14
N HIS A 377 39.76 -4.48 -28.31
CA HIS A 377 40.91 -4.59 -29.20
C HIS A 377 40.80 -5.80 -30.12
N SER A 378 40.41 -5.48 -31.35
CA SER A 378 40.70 -6.23 -32.55
C SER A 378 42.20 -6.46 -32.73
N GLY A 379 42.60 -7.72 -32.94
CA GLY A 379 43.82 -8.05 -33.71
C GLY A 379 44.99 -8.61 -32.90
N GLN A 380 45.18 -9.92 -33.09
CA GLN A 380 46.44 -10.68 -33.01
C GLN A 380 47.24 -10.64 -31.70
N LEU A 381 47.32 -11.79 -31.03
CA LEU A 381 48.56 -12.18 -30.36
C LEU A 381 48.76 -13.70 -30.35
N GLU A 382 49.96 -14.06 -30.76
CA GLU A 382 50.50 -15.39 -30.94
C GLU A 382 50.62 -16.19 -29.64
N THR A 383 50.51 -17.49 -29.82
CA THR A 383 50.90 -18.62 -28.96
C THR A 383 51.81 -18.30 -27.76
N ALA A 384 51.28 -18.48 -26.55
CA ALA A 384 52.07 -18.83 -25.37
C ALA A 384 51.37 -19.96 -24.59
N ASP A 385 52.12 -21.03 -24.39
CA ASP A 385 51.77 -22.38 -23.92
C ASP A 385 51.49 -22.40 -22.40
N THR A 386 50.24 -22.65 -21.99
CA THR A 386 49.88 -23.07 -20.61
C THR A 386 49.09 -24.37 -20.63
N ARG A 387 49.85 -25.47 -20.69
CA ARG A 387 49.35 -26.82 -20.50
C ARG A 387 48.85 -27.07 -19.06
N ARG A 388 47.65 -27.68 -19.00
CA ARG A 388 47.06 -28.57 -17.95
C ARG A 388 46.29 -27.91 -16.80
N ILE A 389 44.99 -27.66 -17.01
CA ILE A 389 43.89 -28.15 -16.14
C ILE A 389 42.69 -28.48 -17.06
N PRO A 390 42.07 -29.67 -17.00
CA PRO A 390 41.04 -30.07 -17.97
C PRO A 390 39.67 -29.48 -17.63
N SER A 391 39.32 -28.35 -18.24
CA SER A 391 37.94 -27.86 -18.36
C SER A 391 37.26 -28.58 -19.54
N GLN A 392 36.67 -29.74 -19.30
CA GLN A 392 35.80 -30.40 -20.28
C GLN A 392 34.34 -30.29 -19.86
N LYS A 393 33.57 -29.63 -20.73
CA LYS A 393 32.12 -29.28 -20.69
C LYS A 393 31.77 -27.89 -20.12
N LEU A 394 32.38 -26.85 -20.68
CA LEU A 394 31.67 -25.58 -20.88
C LEU A 394 30.79 -25.68 -22.14
N ILE A 395 29.71 -24.91 -22.10
CA ILE A 395 28.45 -25.00 -22.84
C ILE A 395 28.64 -24.87 -24.36
N PRO A 396 27.96 -25.66 -25.22
CA PRO A 396 27.92 -25.42 -26.66
C PRO A 396 27.04 -24.20 -26.94
N GLY A 397 27.61 -23.06 -27.33
CA GLY A 397 26.85 -21.87 -27.73
C GLY A 397 27.58 -20.52 -27.71
N GLU A 398 28.78 -20.45 -27.13
CA GLU A 398 29.55 -19.20 -27.11
C GLU A 398 30.12 -18.84 -28.51
N ASP A 399 30.07 -17.53 -28.80
CA ASP A 399 30.89 -16.80 -29.79
C ASP A 399 30.42 -16.55 -31.23
N ALA A 400 29.16 -16.80 -31.62
CA ALA A 400 28.71 -16.44 -32.98
C ALA A 400 27.74 -15.24 -33.10
N GLY A 401 27.16 -14.72 -32.01
CA GLY A 401 26.07 -13.72 -32.13
C GLY A 401 25.96 -12.63 -31.06
N LEU A 402 26.85 -12.59 -30.06
CA LEU A 402 26.75 -11.72 -28.88
C LEU A 402 27.97 -10.81 -28.68
N LEU A 403 28.62 -10.39 -29.76
CA LEU A 403 29.58 -9.27 -29.69
C LEU A 403 28.81 -7.95 -29.69
N GLU A 404 28.43 -7.49 -28.50
CA GLU A 404 27.98 -6.11 -28.21
C GLU A 404 29.02 -5.03 -28.59
N GLY A 405 30.22 -5.45 -29.05
CA GLY A 405 31.22 -4.58 -29.65
C GLY A 405 30.83 -3.93 -30.98
N GLU A 406 29.84 -4.44 -31.72
CA GLU A 406 29.44 -3.87 -33.01
C GLU A 406 28.42 -2.72 -32.92
N ARG A 407 27.72 -2.55 -31.79
CA ARG A 407 26.93 -1.33 -31.54
C ARG A 407 27.78 -0.18 -30.97
N LEU A 408 28.89 -0.50 -30.31
CA LEU A 408 29.86 0.51 -29.84
C LEU A 408 30.81 1.03 -30.92
N ALA A 409 30.86 0.39 -32.11
CA ALA A 409 31.70 0.83 -33.23
C ALA A 409 30.97 1.75 -34.24
N ASN A 410 29.63 1.83 -34.20
CA ASN A 410 28.83 2.68 -35.09
C ASN A 410 28.14 3.85 -34.39
N LEU A 411 28.35 4.04 -33.09
CA LEU A 411 28.20 5.36 -32.49
C LEU A 411 29.39 6.20 -32.96
N SER A 412 29.17 6.97 -34.02
CA SER A 412 30.01 8.15 -34.28
C SER A 412 30.12 8.90 -32.95
N SER A 413 31.33 9.32 -32.61
CA SER A 413 31.75 9.93 -31.35
C SER A 413 31.08 11.27 -30.98
N ASP A 414 29.86 11.54 -31.46
CA ASP A 414 29.16 12.82 -31.38
C ASP A 414 27.72 12.73 -30.84
N ALA A 415 27.26 11.57 -30.34
CA ALA A 415 25.93 11.46 -29.72
C ALA A 415 25.95 12.05 -28.29
N PRO A 416 25.17 13.11 -27.99
CA PRO A 416 25.19 13.76 -26.68
C PRO A 416 24.62 12.82 -25.61
N TYR A 417 25.36 12.68 -24.50
CA TYR A 417 24.90 12.06 -23.26
C TYR A 417 23.54 12.63 -22.84
N LYS A 418 22.57 11.77 -22.53
CA LYS A 418 21.24 12.18 -22.04
C LYS A 418 21.14 11.84 -20.55
N PRO A 419 21.26 12.82 -19.64
CA PRO A 419 21.13 12.57 -18.20
C PRO A 419 19.70 12.12 -17.84
N SER A 420 19.51 11.51 -16.67
CA SER A 420 18.17 11.32 -16.10
C SER A 420 17.48 12.67 -15.85
N PRO A 421 16.14 12.75 -15.75
CA PRO A 421 15.45 14.01 -15.47
C PRO A 421 15.94 14.71 -14.20
N ALA A 422 16.21 13.95 -13.12
CA ALA A 422 16.79 14.47 -11.88
C ALA A 422 18.20 15.02 -12.09
N ARG A 423 19.06 14.26 -12.78
CA ARG A 423 20.43 14.69 -13.09
C ARG A 423 20.43 15.94 -13.98
N ASN A 424 19.54 16.01 -14.96
CA ASN A 424 19.32 17.21 -15.77
C ASN A 424 18.83 18.41 -14.95
N ALA A 425 17.97 18.19 -13.94
CA ALA A 425 17.47 19.28 -13.09
C ALA A 425 18.61 19.85 -12.23
N ILE A 426 19.42 18.98 -11.62
CA ILE A 426 20.56 19.38 -10.79
C ILE A 426 21.67 20.02 -11.66
N GLU A 427 22.05 19.41 -12.79
CA GLU A 427 23.04 19.99 -13.71
C GLU A 427 22.59 21.35 -14.27
N ARG A 428 21.28 21.56 -14.53
CA ARG A 428 20.76 22.89 -14.92
C ARG A 428 20.74 23.91 -13.79
N ALA A 429 20.59 23.48 -12.55
CA ALA A 429 20.71 24.37 -11.39
C ALA A 429 22.17 24.83 -11.18
N VAL A 430 23.15 24.02 -11.61
CA VAL A 430 24.59 24.32 -11.58
C VAL A 430 25.01 25.35 -12.65
N ASP A 431 24.24 25.53 -13.73
CA ASP A 431 24.43 26.57 -14.76
C ASP A 431 23.92 27.98 -14.35
N ALA A 432 23.34 28.14 -13.15
CA ALA A 432 23.21 29.44 -12.50
C ALA A 432 24.61 29.89 -12.00
N PRO A 433 24.96 31.20 -12.02
CA PRO A 433 26.33 31.66 -11.79
C PRO A 433 26.91 31.01 -10.54
N HIS A 434 27.93 30.18 -10.79
CA HIS A 434 28.55 29.25 -9.87
C HIS A 434 28.45 29.70 -8.42
N LEU A 435 27.78 28.92 -7.57
CA LEU A 435 28.29 28.82 -6.20
C LEU A 435 29.76 28.42 -6.37
N PRO A 436 30.70 29.21 -5.83
CA PRO A 436 32.11 28.94 -6.05
C PRO A 436 32.39 27.49 -5.64
N PRO A 437 33.26 26.76 -6.36
CA PRO A 437 33.78 25.51 -5.84
C PRO A 437 34.29 25.82 -4.44
N LEU A 438 33.85 25.05 -3.44
CA LEU A 438 34.38 25.16 -2.07
C LEU A 438 35.90 25.01 -2.20
N GLU A 439 36.59 26.15 -2.15
CA GLU A 439 38.04 26.20 -2.19
C GLU A 439 38.54 25.30 -1.08
N ASN A 440 39.52 24.45 -1.43
CA ASN A 440 40.26 23.56 -0.55
C ASN A 440 40.18 24.00 0.91
N VAL A 441 39.28 23.39 1.68
CA VAL A 441 39.34 23.49 3.13
C VAL A 441 40.60 22.76 3.53
N ASP A 442 41.63 23.55 3.80
CA ASP A 442 42.93 23.11 4.26
C ASP A 442 42.78 22.00 5.31
N ALA A 443 43.66 21.00 5.20
CA ALA A 443 43.80 19.85 6.09
C ALA A 443 44.19 20.19 7.55
N GLN A 444 43.79 21.35 8.06
CA GLN A 444 43.95 21.77 9.45
C GLN A 444 42.66 22.42 9.93
N GLY A 445 41.74 21.57 10.37
CA GLY A 445 40.50 21.97 11.01
C GLY A 445 40.76 22.86 12.23
N ASN A 446 40.13 24.03 12.22
CA ASN A 446 39.74 24.75 13.41
C ASN A 446 38.46 25.53 13.09
N SER A 447 37.31 24.85 13.12
CA SER A 447 36.03 25.50 13.34
C SER A 447 35.79 25.58 14.85
N SER A 448 35.68 26.81 15.32
CA SER A 448 35.31 27.14 16.68
C SER A 448 33.84 26.84 16.93
N GLY A 449 33.57 25.90 17.83
CA GLY A 449 32.31 25.80 18.55
C GLY A 449 31.39 24.67 18.09
N LEU A 450 31.74 23.44 18.47
CA LEU A 450 30.92 22.31 18.96
C LEU A 450 31.85 21.06 18.97
N ASN A 451 31.70 20.16 19.94
CA ASN A 451 32.69 19.11 20.21
C ASN A 451 32.67 18.00 19.12
N ASN A 452 33.58 18.10 18.14
CA ASN A 452 33.77 17.24 16.94
C ASN A 452 33.79 15.70 17.11
N GLY A 453 33.75 15.16 18.32
CA GLY A 453 33.77 13.71 18.55
C GLY A 453 32.38 13.04 18.56
N GLN A 454 31.35 13.75 19.04
CA GLN A 454 29.99 13.21 19.18
C GLN A 454 29.13 13.42 17.91
N GLU A 455 29.37 14.47 17.13
CA GLU A 455 28.61 14.75 15.91
C GLU A 455 28.82 13.71 14.81
N ARG A 456 29.99 13.05 14.76
CA ARG A 456 30.32 12.09 13.70
C ARG A 456 29.59 10.74 13.82
N PHE A 457 29.07 10.42 15.02
CA PHE A 457 28.55 9.08 15.33
C PHE A 457 27.14 9.10 15.97
N GLY A 458 26.40 10.20 15.87
CA GLY A 458 24.99 10.25 16.25
C GLY A 458 24.69 10.06 17.75
N LYS A 459 23.40 9.95 18.09
CA LYS A 459 22.92 9.79 19.47
C LYS A 459 23.14 8.39 20.05
N ASP A 460 23.44 7.38 19.22
CA ASP A 460 23.46 5.97 19.59
C ASP A 460 24.79 5.28 19.26
N ALA A 461 25.72 5.29 20.21
CA ALA A 461 27.04 4.69 20.01
C ALA A 461 27.00 3.16 19.82
N VAL A 462 25.99 2.47 20.38
CA VAL A 462 25.86 1.00 20.27
C VAL A 462 25.45 0.64 18.85
N THR A 463 24.45 1.33 18.31
CA THR A 463 24.02 1.18 16.91
C THR A 463 25.16 1.48 15.94
N ASN A 464 25.94 2.53 16.19
CA ASN A 464 27.06 2.87 15.31
C ASN A 464 28.20 1.84 15.39
N ALA A 465 28.48 1.29 16.58
CA ALA A 465 29.45 0.21 16.73
C ALA A 465 29.00 -1.07 16.00
N TYR A 466 27.71 -1.42 16.10
CA TYR A 466 27.11 -2.54 15.36
C TYR A 466 27.26 -2.36 13.85
N LEU A 467 26.83 -1.22 13.31
CA LEU A 467 26.90 -0.93 11.87
C LEU A 467 28.34 -0.91 11.33
N ARG A 468 29.30 -0.39 12.11
CA ARG A 468 30.73 -0.35 11.73
C ARG A 468 31.43 -1.71 11.86
N ALA A 469 30.84 -2.67 12.57
CA ALA A 469 31.35 -4.04 12.64
C ALA A 469 31.04 -4.85 11.37
N GLY A 470 30.17 -4.35 10.48
CA GLY A 470 29.94 -4.91 9.17
C GLY A 470 31.21 -4.96 8.32
N SER A 471 31.28 -5.91 7.40
CA SER A 471 32.39 -6.11 6.46
C SER A 471 32.02 -5.61 5.08
N SER A 472 32.98 -5.08 4.32
CA SER A 472 32.79 -4.86 2.88
C SER A 472 33.57 -5.92 2.11
N SER A 473 32.92 -6.59 1.17
CA SER A 473 33.56 -7.45 0.19
C SER A 473 34.24 -6.64 -0.92
N LEU A 474 33.69 -5.48 -1.29
CA LEU A 474 34.24 -4.64 -2.35
C LEU A 474 35.51 -3.91 -1.89
N PRO A 475 36.58 -3.91 -2.70
CA PRO A 475 37.77 -3.10 -2.43
C PRO A 475 37.44 -1.60 -2.31
N SER A 476 38.04 -0.93 -1.33
CA SER A 476 37.84 0.52 -1.13
C SER A 476 38.22 1.36 -2.36
N SER A 477 39.10 0.87 -3.24
CA SER A 477 39.43 1.53 -4.51
C SER A 477 38.21 1.65 -5.44
N ILE A 478 37.36 0.62 -5.51
CA ILE A 478 36.13 0.63 -6.33
C ILE A 478 35.10 1.60 -5.75
N ILE A 479 35.01 1.67 -4.42
CA ILE A 479 34.05 2.53 -3.71
C ILE A 479 34.45 4.02 -3.77
N SER A 480 35.73 4.30 -3.52
CA SER A 480 36.22 5.67 -3.29
C SER A 480 36.70 6.40 -4.54
N GLN A 481 37.13 5.69 -5.58
CA GLN A 481 37.68 6.32 -6.79
C GLN A 481 36.63 6.39 -7.90
N ALA A 482 36.58 7.52 -8.60
CA ALA A 482 35.82 7.58 -9.85
C ALA A 482 36.46 6.60 -10.87
N PRO A 483 35.66 5.82 -11.62
CA PRO A 483 36.20 4.91 -12.62
C PRO A 483 37.10 5.64 -13.63
N GLN A 484 38.35 5.21 -13.78
CA GLN A 484 39.27 5.76 -14.79
C GLN A 484 39.01 5.09 -16.15
N GLY A 485 38.51 5.82 -17.15
CA GLY A 485 38.20 5.26 -18.47
C GLY A 485 37.15 6.03 -19.27
N LYS A 486 36.60 5.41 -20.33
CA LYS A 486 35.43 5.94 -21.04
C LYS A 486 34.22 5.90 -20.11
N THR A 487 33.46 6.99 -20.04
CA THR A 487 32.23 7.08 -19.26
C THR A 487 31.22 6.02 -19.70
N LEU A 488 30.79 5.13 -18.80
CA LEU A 488 29.66 4.24 -19.04
C LEU A 488 28.36 5.05 -18.92
N PRO A 489 27.47 5.00 -19.92
CA PRO A 489 26.17 5.66 -19.82
C PRO A 489 25.32 5.02 -18.74
N GLU A 490 24.47 5.83 -18.08
CA GLU A 490 23.48 5.32 -17.13
C GLU A 490 22.45 4.48 -17.90
N HIS A 491 22.04 3.32 -17.36
CA HIS A 491 20.94 2.56 -17.94
C HIS A 491 19.63 3.30 -17.65
N LEU A 492 19.07 3.96 -18.67
CA LEU A 492 17.80 4.69 -18.60
C LEU A 492 16.71 3.99 -19.40
N THR A 493 15.44 4.31 -19.15
CA THR A 493 14.32 3.80 -19.95
C THR A 493 14.27 4.39 -21.37
N THR A 494 14.86 5.57 -21.56
CA THR A 494 14.96 6.27 -22.86
C THR A 494 16.26 5.97 -23.61
N ASP A 495 17.26 5.40 -22.93
CA ASP A 495 18.54 4.98 -23.47
C ASP A 495 19.00 3.70 -22.74
N PRO A 496 18.43 2.53 -23.09
CA PRO A 496 18.68 1.29 -22.37
C PRO A 496 20.07 0.69 -22.68
N HIS A 497 20.78 0.29 -21.63
CA HIS A 497 22.08 -0.38 -21.70
C HIS A 497 22.02 -1.64 -20.86
N TYR A 498 22.29 -2.79 -21.47
CA TYR A 498 22.26 -4.08 -20.79
C TYR A 498 23.69 -4.60 -20.61
N ASP A 499 24.03 -4.96 -19.39
CA ASP A 499 25.34 -5.53 -19.05
C ASP A 499 25.30 -7.05 -19.24
N ILE A 500 26.46 -7.67 -19.48
CA ILE A 500 26.56 -9.12 -19.69
C ILE A 500 26.77 -9.92 -18.39
N ASP A 501 27.26 -9.27 -17.33
CA ASP A 501 27.52 -9.85 -16.02
C ASP A 501 27.34 -8.84 -14.86
N ILE A 502 27.44 -9.34 -13.62
CA ILE A 502 27.31 -8.52 -12.40
C ILE A 502 28.42 -7.46 -12.32
N ALA A 503 29.62 -7.74 -12.84
CA ALA A 503 30.74 -6.80 -12.78
C ALA A 503 30.49 -5.54 -13.61
N GLY A 504 29.94 -5.69 -14.82
CA GLY A 504 29.49 -4.56 -15.63
C GLY A 504 28.42 -3.72 -14.94
N GLU A 505 27.45 -4.38 -14.30
CA GLU A 505 26.38 -3.70 -13.56
C GLU A 505 26.92 -2.88 -12.38
N VAL A 506 27.81 -3.47 -11.57
CA VAL A 506 28.48 -2.80 -10.45
C VAL A 506 29.28 -1.59 -10.95
N ALA A 507 30.05 -1.74 -12.03
CA ALA A 507 30.84 -0.65 -12.59
C ALA A 507 29.95 0.52 -13.07
N ARG A 508 28.86 0.22 -13.78
CA ARG A 508 27.93 1.23 -14.31
C ARG A 508 27.20 2.00 -13.20
N VAL A 509 26.73 1.30 -12.16
CA VAL A 509 26.03 1.96 -11.05
C VAL A 509 27.01 2.70 -10.15
N GLN A 510 28.19 2.16 -9.87
CA GLN A 510 29.20 2.89 -9.12
C GLN A 510 29.63 4.17 -9.83
N GLN A 511 29.61 4.18 -11.17
CA GLN A 511 29.82 5.39 -11.97
C GLN A 511 28.69 6.41 -11.82
N SER A 512 27.42 6.00 -11.72
CA SER A 512 26.29 6.95 -11.63
C SER A 512 26.29 7.74 -10.32
N VAL A 513 26.81 7.15 -9.25
CA VAL A 513 26.90 7.74 -7.89
C VAL A 513 28.27 8.35 -7.57
N SER A 514 29.21 8.29 -8.50
CA SER A 514 30.55 8.88 -8.38
C SER A 514 30.57 10.34 -8.84
N PRO A 515 31.47 11.18 -8.31
CA PRO A 515 31.64 12.56 -8.77
C PRO A 515 32.13 12.60 -10.23
N ASN A 516 31.76 13.67 -10.95
CA ASN A 516 32.24 13.96 -12.30
C ASN A 516 32.52 15.47 -12.49
N ASP A 517 32.78 15.92 -13.72
CA ASP A 517 33.09 17.33 -14.02
C ASP A 517 31.96 18.32 -13.64
N ASN A 518 30.72 17.83 -13.51
CA ASN A 518 29.52 18.66 -13.28
C ASN A 518 28.90 18.48 -11.89
N LEU A 519 29.15 17.35 -11.22
CA LEU A 519 28.47 16.96 -9.98
C LEU A 519 29.48 16.48 -8.94
N THR A 520 29.32 16.99 -7.72
CA THR A 520 29.93 16.40 -6.54
C THR A 520 29.36 15.01 -6.26
N ARG A 521 30.03 14.24 -5.39
CA ARG A 521 29.54 12.90 -4.99
C ARG A 521 28.16 12.97 -4.31
N LEU A 522 27.94 13.99 -3.48
CA LEU A 522 26.66 14.21 -2.82
C LEU A 522 25.56 14.49 -3.84
N GLU A 523 25.79 15.40 -4.78
CA GLU A 523 24.82 15.73 -5.84
C GLU A 523 24.54 14.52 -6.74
N ALA A 524 25.55 13.73 -7.10
CA ALA A 524 25.35 12.49 -7.85
C ALA A 524 24.51 11.47 -7.07
N THR A 525 24.76 11.33 -5.76
CA THR A 525 23.97 10.46 -4.87
C THR A 525 22.53 10.96 -4.73
N THR A 526 22.31 12.25 -4.49
CA THR A 526 20.98 12.84 -4.38
C THR A 526 20.21 12.73 -5.70
N ALA A 527 20.85 12.96 -6.85
CA ALA A 527 20.25 12.73 -8.16
C ALA A 527 19.81 11.28 -8.35
N HIS A 528 20.66 10.33 -7.92
CA HIS A 528 20.38 8.90 -8.02
C HIS A 528 19.21 8.47 -7.13
N LEU A 529 19.13 9.00 -5.91
CA LEU A 529 18.05 8.71 -4.97
C LEU A 529 16.69 9.33 -5.34
N ASN A 530 16.66 10.28 -6.28
CA ASN A 530 15.46 11.04 -6.69
C ASN A 530 15.06 10.77 -8.15
N HIS A 531 15.29 9.55 -8.63
CA HIS A 531 15.27 9.20 -10.04
C HIS A 531 13.91 9.39 -10.74
N THR A 532 12.79 9.14 -10.04
CA THR A 532 11.45 9.12 -10.66
C THR A 532 10.58 10.32 -10.30
N LYS A 533 10.15 10.44 -9.03
CA LYS A 533 9.11 11.40 -8.60
C LYS A 533 9.67 12.61 -7.87
N ASN A 534 10.84 12.47 -7.23
CA ASN A 534 11.37 13.46 -6.28
C ASN A 534 12.52 14.30 -6.81
N THR A 535 12.50 14.64 -8.10
CA THR A 535 13.62 15.30 -8.81
C THR A 535 14.12 16.59 -8.16
N ASP A 536 13.28 17.24 -7.35
CA ASP A 536 13.57 18.52 -6.69
C ASP A 536 13.78 18.38 -5.17
N PHE A 537 13.99 17.17 -4.62
CA PHE A 537 14.19 16.97 -3.18
C PHE A 537 15.67 17.09 -2.77
N PRO A 538 16.10 18.17 -2.10
CA PRO A 538 17.52 18.44 -1.86
C PRO A 538 18.12 17.58 -0.73
N SER A 539 19.46 17.48 -0.72
CA SER A 539 20.21 16.96 0.43
C SER A 539 20.15 17.92 1.62
N SER A 540 20.17 17.39 2.85
CA SER A 540 20.34 18.18 4.07
C SER A 540 21.71 17.98 4.75
N ILE A 541 22.57 17.09 4.22
CA ILE A 541 23.97 16.97 4.66
C ILE A 541 24.90 17.89 3.86
N PRO A 542 26.03 18.35 4.46
CA PRO A 542 27.02 19.15 3.75
C PRO A 542 27.91 18.33 2.81
N GLU A 543 28.27 17.10 3.20
CA GLU A 543 29.11 16.19 2.42
C GLU A 543 28.91 14.72 2.87
N ILE A 544 29.32 13.78 2.03
CA ILE A 544 29.37 12.36 2.39
C ILE A 544 30.74 12.06 3.04
N PRO A 545 30.79 11.58 4.30
CA PRO A 545 32.05 11.24 4.96
C PRO A 545 32.81 10.14 4.20
N ALA A 546 34.13 10.25 4.16
CA ALA A 546 34.99 9.22 3.59
C ALA A 546 34.77 7.85 4.28
N GLY A 547 34.61 6.80 3.48
CA GLY A 547 34.27 5.45 3.94
C GLY A 547 32.76 5.19 4.15
N ASP A 548 31.92 6.20 3.96
CA ASP A 548 30.45 6.15 4.01
C ASP A 548 29.83 6.44 2.63
N GLU A 549 30.59 6.25 1.54
CA GLU A 549 30.14 6.49 0.18
C GLU A 549 28.92 5.62 -0.15
N PHE A 550 27.88 6.21 -0.74
CA PHE A 550 26.70 5.48 -1.17
C PHE A 550 27.09 4.37 -2.16
N THR A 551 26.90 3.11 -1.77
CA THR A 551 27.36 1.92 -2.50
C THR A 551 26.18 0.95 -2.63
N PRO A 552 25.28 1.18 -3.61
CA PRO A 552 23.99 0.49 -3.68
C PRO A 552 24.09 -0.98 -4.12
N TYR A 553 25.11 -1.32 -4.92
CA TYR A 553 25.37 -2.70 -5.37
C TYR A 553 26.45 -3.32 -4.49
N ILE A 554 26.10 -4.42 -3.83
CA ILE A 554 26.94 -5.12 -2.86
C ILE A 554 27.19 -6.54 -3.41
N PRO A 555 28.16 -6.72 -4.32
CA PRO A 555 28.55 -8.04 -4.79
C PRO A 555 29.28 -8.78 -3.68
N HIS A 556 28.96 -10.06 -3.49
CA HIS A 556 29.60 -10.89 -2.47
C HIS A 556 30.77 -11.65 -3.08
N ALA A 557 31.85 -11.79 -2.30
CA ALA A 557 32.99 -12.59 -2.69
C ALA A 557 32.55 -14.05 -2.87
N VAL A 558 33.31 -14.81 -3.66
CA VAL A 558 32.99 -16.22 -3.90
C VAL A 558 33.01 -16.98 -2.58
N HIS A 559 31.88 -17.58 -2.24
CA HIS A 559 31.71 -18.36 -1.02
C HIS A 559 31.01 -19.70 -1.33
N GLU A 560 31.18 -20.67 -0.45
CA GLU A 560 30.49 -21.96 -0.57
C GLU A 560 28.97 -21.79 -0.36
N PRO A 561 28.14 -22.68 -0.92
CA PRO A 561 26.71 -22.72 -0.60
C PRO A 561 26.47 -22.84 0.90
N PHE A 562 25.52 -22.11 1.45
CA PHE A 562 25.17 -22.19 2.87
C PHE A 562 23.71 -22.59 3.07
N PRO A 563 23.31 -23.02 4.29
CA PRO A 563 21.93 -23.35 4.61
C PRO A 563 20.98 -22.17 4.38
N ILE A 564 19.86 -22.44 3.69
CA ILE A 564 18.77 -21.49 3.44
C ILE A 564 17.44 -22.21 3.62
N ALA A 565 16.51 -21.62 4.36
CA ALA A 565 15.15 -22.12 4.51
C ALA A 565 14.14 -21.13 3.91
N MET A 566 13.14 -21.65 3.19
CA MET A 566 11.98 -20.88 2.77
C MET A 566 11.05 -20.65 3.96
N VAL A 567 10.88 -19.40 4.37
CA VAL A 567 9.99 -19.02 5.48
C VAL A 567 8.90 -18.10 4.94
N ASN A 568 7.80 -18.72 4.54
CA ASN A 568 6.71 -18.11 3.79
C ASN A 568 5.37 -18.38 4.47
N ARG A 569 4.30 -17.81 3.91
CA ARG A 569 2.93 -18.05 4.37
C ARG A 569 1.92 -17.89 3.24
N PRO A 570 0.77 -18.58 3.27
CA PRO A 570 -0.33 -18.38 2.33
C PRO A 570 -1.11 -17.09 2.63
N PRO A 571 -1.94 -16.61 1.69
CA PRO A 571 -2.85 -15.51 1.98
C PRO A 571 -4.06 -16.01 2.77
N TYR A 572 -4.54 -15.17 3.68
CA TYR A 572 -5.66 -15.45 4.56
C TYR A 572 -6.72 -14.34 4.48
N GLY A 573 -7.80 -14.64 3.77
CA GLY A 573 -8.85 -13.67 3.45
C GLY A 573 -9.87 -13.38 4.55
N THR A 574 -9.86 -14.14 5.65
CA THR A 574 -10.81 -13.95 6.76
C THR A 574 -10.37 -12.76 7.62
N PRO A 575 -11.25 -11.83 8.01
CA PRO A 575 -10.89 -10.58 8.68
C PRO A 575 -10.73 -10.76 10.19
N ASN A 576 -9.76 -11.56 10.58
CA ASN A 576 -9.37 -11.73 11.96
C ASN A 576 -7.86 -11.91 12.05
N ASN A 577 -7.31 -11.73 13.24
CA ASN A 577 -5.87 -11.85 13.47
C ASN A 577 -5.51 -13.26 13.98
N ASN A 578 -6.22 -14.31 13.52
CA ASN A 578 -6.02 -15.68 14.02
C ASN A 578 -4.98 -16.47 13.22
N ASP A 579 -4.69 -16.09 11.98
CA ASP A 579 -3.72 -16.79 11.12
C ASP A 579 -2.28 -16.33 11.41
N VAL A 580 -1.80 -16.65 12.60
CA VAL A 580 -0.46 -16.24 13.10
C VAL A 580 0.57 -17.34 13.07
N TYR A 581 0.15 -18.61 13.10
CA TYR A 581 1.06 -19.74 13.24
C TYR A 581 1.47 -20.23 11.85
N THR A 582 2.44 -19.53 11.27
CA THR A 582 2.97 -19.78 9.92
C THR A 582 4.50 -19.85 9.96
N PRO A 583 5.16 -20.54 9.01
CA PRO A 583 6.61 -20.65 8.98
C PRO A 583 7.32 -19.29 8.96
N GLN A 584 6.78 -18.31 8.22
CA GLN A 584 7.26 -16.93 8.26
C GLN A 584 7.27 -16.38 9.69
N ASN A 585 6.11 -16.37 10.34
CA ASN A 585 5.94 -15.70 11.63
C ASN A 585 6.79 -16.38 12.70
N GLU A 586 6.80 -17.71 12.75
CA GLU A 586 7.64 -18.45 13.70
C GLU A 586 9.13 -18.21 13.45
N ALA A 587 9.60 -18.04 12.21
CA ALA A 587 11.00 -17.71 11.95
C ALA A 587 11.40 -16.36 12.56
N TRP A 588 10.57 -15.32 12.41
CA TRP A 588 10.83 -14.01 13.03
C TRP A 588 10.78 -14.08 14.56
N LEU A 589 9.76 -14.74 15.13
CA LEU A 589 9.60 -14.89 16.58
C LEU A 589 10.75 -15.70 17.19
N ALA A 590 11.10 -16.84 16.57
CA ALA A 590 12.17 -17.70 17.03
C ALA A 590 13.55 -17.03 16.89
N GLY A 591 13.76 -16.20 15.86
CA GLY A 591 14.94 -15.34 15.74
C GLY A 591 15.15 -14.48 16.99
N LEU A 592 14.11 -13.74 17.41
CA LEU A 592 14.14 -12.96 18.65
C LEU A 592 14.25 -13.83 19.90
N ARG A 593 13.57 -14.99 19.95
CA ARG A 593 13.58 -15.92 21.09
C ARG A 593 14.96 -16.51 21.37
N TYR A 594 15.68 -16.89 20.32
CA TYR A 594 16.95 -17.62 20.43
C TYR A 594 18.19 -16.74 20.33
N ALA A 595 18.06 -15.50 19.86
CA ALA A 595 19.15 -14.52 19.82
C ALA A 595 19.89 -14.42 21.16
N LYS A 596 21.22 -14.32 21.10
CA LYS A 596 22.10 -14.24 22.26
C LYS A 596 22.85 -12.91 22.36
N LYS A 597 23.01 -12.20 21.24
CA LYS A 597 23.80 -10.98 21.13
C LYS A 597 22.94 -9.82 20.66
N ASN A 598 22.38 -9.92 19.45
CA ASN A 598 21.62 -8.84 18.87
C ASN A 598 20.63 -9.28 17.80
N VAL A 599 19.63 -8.44 17.57
CA VAL A 599 18.69 -8.56 16.45
C VAL A 599 18.53 -7.20 15.80
N TYR A 600 18.85 -7.10 14.51
CA TYR A 600 18.50 -5.94 13.69
C TYR A 600 17.19 -6.21 12.96
N ILE A 601 16.30 -5.23 12.89
CA ILE A 601 15.00 -5.25 12.22
C ILE A 601 14.86 -3.98 11.40
N GLN A 602 14.57 -4.13 10.10
CA GLN A 602 14.17 -3.02 9.25
C GLN A 602 12.88 -3.35 8.53
N SER A 603 11.91 -2.45 8.65
CA SER A 603 10.59 -2.58 8.06
C SER A 603 9.97 -1.20 7.84
N PRO A 604 9.12 -0.98 6.82
CA PRO A 604 8.35 0.25 6.72
C PRO A 604 7.45 0.48 7.94
N THR A 605 6.83 -0.60 8.44
CA THR A 605 5.90 -0.58 9.57
C THR A 605 6.20 -1.73 10.51
N LEU A 606 6.14 -1.46 11.82
CA LEU A 606 6.32 -2.43 12.90
C LEU A 606 5.18 -2.26 13.90
N ASN A 607 4.13 -3.09 13.80
CA ASN A 607 2.98 -3.01 14.70
C ASN A 607 2.24 -4.34 14.95
N ALA A 608 2.69 -5.45 14.35
CA ALA A 608 2.10 -6.75 14.61
C ALA A 608 2.32 -7.18 16.07
N GLU A 609 1.25 -7.47 16.81
CA GLU A 609 1.32 -7.73 18.26
C GLU A 609 2.32 -8.85 18.65
N PRO A 610 2.41 -10.01 17.95
CA PRO A 610 3.29 -11.09 18.36
C PRO A 610 4.77 -10.70 18.39
N ILE A 611 5.27 -9.97 17.38
CA ILE A 611 6.68 -9.59 17.32
C ILE A 611 7.03 -8.54 18.38
N LEU A 612 6.10 -7.62 18.71
CA LEU A 612 6.33 -6.64 19.77
C LEU A 612 6.58 -7.31 21.13
N LYS A 613 5.86 -8.39 21.43
CA LYS A 613 6.07 -9.18 22.66
C LYS A 613 7.46 -9.80 22.69
N GLU A 614 7.92 -10.37 21.59
CA GLU A 614 9.24 -11.00 21.54
C GLU A 614 10.40 -9.97 21.52
N ILE A 615 10.18 -8.76 20.98
CA ILE A 615 11.12 -7.65 21.12
C ILE A 615 11.30 -7.28 22.60
N LEU A 616 10.20 -7.13 23.34
CA LEU A 616 10.26 -6.86 24.78
C LEU A 616 11.03 -7.96 25.52
N ASN A 617 10.70 -9.23 25.23
CA ASN A 617 11.37 -10.37 25.83
C ASN A 617 12.88 -10.40 25.52
N ALA A 618 13.29 -10.09 24.28
CA ALA A 618 14.69 -10.06 23.89
C ALA A 618 15.47 -8.97 24.64
N CYS A 619 14.90 -7.76 24.71
CA CYS A 619 15.52 -6.64 25.43
C CYS A 619 15.67 -6.95 26.93
N GLU A 620 14.65 -7.53 27.58
CA GLU A 620 14.71 -7.92 29.00
C GLU A 620 15.73 -9.04 29.27
N ARG A 621 16.09 -9.84 28.26
CA ARG A 621 17.18 -10.83 28.34
C ARG A 621 18.57 -10.24 28.09
N GLY A 622 18.67 -8.94 27.76
CA GLY A 622 19.93 -8.27 27.46
C GLY A 622 20.40 -8.40 26.01
N VAL A 623 19.49 -8.72 25.08
CA VAL A 623 19.79 -8.78 23.64
C VAL A 623 19.51 -7.40 23.02
N ASP A 624 20.51 -6.82 22.36
CA ASP A 624 20.33 -5.53 21.68
C ASP A 624 19.41 -5.68 20.46
N VAL A 625 18.27 -4.97 20.46
CA VAL A 625 17.31 -4.95 19.35
C VAL A 625 17.38 -3.60 18.64
N PHE A 626 17.88 -3.60 17.40
CA PHE A 626 17.95 -2.42 16.53
C PHE A 626 16.73 -2.40 15.61
N ALA A 627 15.82 -1.44 15.79
CA ALA A 627 14.61 -1.30 14.97
C ALA A 627 14.68 -0.03 14.10
N PHE A 628 14.82 -0.19 12.79
CA PHE A 628 14.90 0.89 11.80
C PHE A 628 13.59 0.96 11.02
N ILE A 629 12.73 1.92 11.36
CA ILE A 629 11.32 1.98 10.95
C ILE A 629 11.00 3.31 10.26
N CYS A 630 9.98 3.40 9.41
CA CYS A 630 9.57 4.69 8.83
C CYS A 630 8.66 5.48 9.78
N ILE A 631 8.74 6.81 9.72
CA ILE A 631 7.79 7.69 10.42
C ILE A 631 6.65 8.07 9.49
N GLY A 632 5.41 8.01 9.99
CA GLY A 632 4.21 8.36 9.23
C GLY A 632 3.78 7.39 8.13
N TYR A 633 4.34 6.17 8.08
CA TYR A 633 4.09 5.23 6.98
C TYR A 633 2.77 4.48 7.19
N ASN A 634 1.81 4.65 6.27
CA ASN A 634 0.47 4.06 6.32
C ASN A 634 -0.36 4.39 7.57
N ASP A 635 -0.05 5.44 8.33
CA ASP A 635 -0.67 5.76 9.63
C ASP A 635 -2.20 5.66 9.63
N THR A 636 -2.85 6.13 8.57
CA THR A 636 -4.31 6.06 8.49
C THR A 636 -4.83 4.62 8.35
N GLY A 637 -4.11 3.74 7.64
CA GLY A 637 -4.38 2.30 7.68
C GLY A 637 -4.15 1.72 9.07
N GLU A 638 -3.04 2.07 9.71
CA GLU A 638 -2.64 1.47 10.99
C GLU A 638 -3.51 1.88 12.18
N LEU A 639 -4.23 3.00 12.07
CA LEU A 639 -5.21 3.44 13.06
C LEU A 639 -6.55 2.69 12.98
N LEU A 640 -6.77 1.85 11.95
CA LEU A 640 -7.97 1.02 11.89
C LEU A 640 -7.99 -0.01 13.03
N PRO A 641 -9.18 -0.45 13.49
CA PRO A 641 -9.29 -1.53 14.45
C PRO A 641 -8.48 -2.76 14.01
N MET A 642 -7.81 -3.40 14.96
CA MET A 642 -6.99 -4.61 14.76
C MET A 642 -5.69 -4.43 13.95
N GLN A 643 -5.31 -3.19 13.56
CA GLN A 643 -4.09 -2.93 12.79
C GLN A 643 -2.85 -2.60 13.64
N GLY A 644 -2.95 -2.50 14.96
CA GLY A 644 -1.79 -2.39 15.86
C GLY A 644 -1.28 -0.96 16.15
N GLY A 645 -1.71 0.06 15.38
CA GLY A 645 -1.35 1.46 15.60
C GLY A 645 -0.12 1.92 14.80
N THR A 646 0.17 3.21 14.82
CA THR A 646 1.28 3.81 14.04
C THR A 646 2.65 3.47 14.64
N ASN A 647 3.72 3.68 13.87
CA ASN A 647 5.08 3.40 14.33
C ASN A 647 5.50 4.28 15.52
N GLU A 648 5.02 5.51 15.61
CA GLU A 648 5.24 6.41 16.75
C GLU A 648 4.59 5.86 18.03
N MET A 649 3.35 5.37 17.91
CA MET A 649 2.65 4.74 19.03
C MET A 649 3.38 3.49 19.51
N VAL A 650 3.86 2.66 18.59
CA VAL A 650 4.60 1.44 18.93
C VAL A 650 5.95 1.76 19.56
N SER A 651 6.70 2.71 19.01
CA SER A 651 7.96 3.17 19.58
C SER A 651 7.76 3.59 21.03
N ASN A 652 6.82 4.50 21.29
CA ASN A 652 6.51 4.97 22.64
C ASN A 652 6.06 3.82 23.55
N ALA A 653 5.16 2.95 23.09
CA ALA A 653 4.67 1.83 23.88
C ALA A 653 5.79 0.84 24.29
N LEU A 654 6.75 0.56 23.40
CA LEU A 654 7.91 -0.27 23.73
C LEU A 654 8.79 0.39 24.81
N HIS A 655 9.04 1.70 24.71
CA HIS A 655 9.83 2.45 25.69
C HIS A 655 9.15 2.51 27.07
N GLU A 656 7.82 2.65 27.11
CA GLU A 656 7.05 2.64 28.36
C GLU A 656 6.96 1.26 29.03
N SER A 657 7.11 0.18 28.24
CA SER A 657 6.89 -1.18 28.71
C SER A 657 8.13 -1.85 29.28
N LEU A 658 9.32 -1.44 28.84
CA LEU A 658 10.58 -2.04 29.26
C LEU A 658 11.02 -1.60 30.65
N SER A 659 11.67 -2.51 31.38
CA SER A 659 12.42 -2.17 32.57
C SER A 659 13.58 -1.22 32.23
N PRO A 660 14.11 -0.45 33.20
CA PRO A 660 15.29 0.39 32.96
C PRO A 660 16.53 -0.38 32.48
N GLU A 661 16.61 -1.69 32.72
CA GLU A 661 17.68 -2.53 32.18
C GLU A 661 17.37 -2.94 30.74
N GLY A 662 16.15 -3.43 30.47
CA GLY A 662 15.72 -3.78 29.12
C GLY A 662 15.78 -2.60 28.14
N LEU A 663 15.45 -1.38 28.60
CA LEU A 663 15.48 -0.18 27.77
C LEU A 663 16.88 0.15 27.22
N LYS A 664 17.96 -0.27 27.90
CA LYS A 664 19.34 -0.08 27.39
C LYS A 664 19.61 -0.86 26.10
N HIS A 665 18.80 -1.89 25.85
CA HIS A 665 18.92 -2.81 24.73
C HIS A 665 17.90 -2.53 23.62
N LEU A 666 17.01 -1.53 23.78
CA LEU A 666 16.11 -1.11 22.72
C LEU A 666 16.72 0.06 21.93
N HIS A 667 16.98 -0.20 20.65
CA HIS A 667 17.60 0.73 19.73
C HIS A 667 16.64 1.12 18.58
N TYR A 668 15.62 1.91 18.90
CA TYR A 668 14.59 2.32 17.93
C TYR A 668 14.98 3.60 17.15
N HIS A 669 14.82 3.56 15.83
CA HIS A 669 15.23 4.62 14.92
C HIS A 669 14.19 4.85 13.83
N PHE A 670 13.92 6.11 13.50
CA PHE A 670 13.17 6.47 12.29
C PHE A 670 14.10 6.68 11.09
N TYR A 671 13.66 6.20 9.92
CA TYR A 671 14.43 6.18 8.68
C TYR A 671 14.93 7.57 8.26
N VAL A 672 16.22 7.68 8.02
CA VAL A 672 16.90 8.87 7.48
C VAL A 672 17.65 8.48 6.21
N GLY A 673 17.33 9.14 5.09
CA GLY A 673 17.97 8.90 3.79
C GLY A 673 19.49 9.15 3.81
N ALA A 674 20.22 8.59 2.84
CA ALA A 674 21.69 8.68 2.77
C ALA A 674 22.22 10.12 2.66
N ASP A 675 21.40 11.03 2.15
CA ASP A 675 21.70 12.46 1.96
C ASP A 675 20.91 13.37 2.94
N GLN A 676 20.31 12.79 3.99
CA GLN A 676 19.48 13.52 4.96
C GLN A 676 20.03 13.52 6.39
N THR A 677 19.65 14.54 7.18
CA THR A 677 19.92 14.65 8.62
C THR A 677 18.68 14.47 9.50
N THR A 678 17.49 14.39 8.91
CA THR A 678 16.21 14.24 9.64
C THR A 678 15.39 13.11 9.06
N PRO A 679 14.54 12.44 9.87
CA PRO A 679 13.62 11.44 9.37
C PRO A 679 12.73 12.01 8.27
N ILE A 680 12.52 11.22 7.23
CA ILE A 680 11.66 11.62 6.11
C ILE A 680 10.24 11.16 6.43
N LEU A 681 9.32 12.11 6.61
CA LEU A 681 7.91 11.81 6.85
C LEU A 681 7.29 11.17 5.61
N ALA A 682 6.77 9.95 5.74
CA ALA A 682 6.21 9.22 4.60
C ALA A 682 5.01 9.96 3.97
N LYS A 683 4.19 10.65 4.77
CA LYS A 683 3.07 11.50 4.29
C LYS A 683 3.51 12.60 3.32
N ALA A 684 4.77 13.06 3.38
CA ALA A 684 5.30 14.04 2.43
C ALA A 684 5.49 13.48 1.01
N LYS A 685 5.26 12.17 0.81
CA LYS A 685 5.39 11.45 -0.48
C LYS A 685 6.75 11.65 -1.16
N LYS A 686 7.79 11.88 -0.35
CA LYS A 686 9.18 11.97 -0.79
C LYS A 686 9.76 10.57 -0.92
N ARG A 687 10.64 10.18 0.01
CA ARG A 687 11.28 8.86 0.06
C ARG A 687 10.96 8.19 1.38
N SER A 688 10.66 6.90 1.35
CA SER A 688 10.59 6.05 2.54
C SER A 688 11.62 4.93 2.44
N CYS A 689 11.76 4.14 3.50
CA CYS A 689 12.42 2.85 3.45
C CYS A 689 11.39 1.73 3.46
N HIS A 690 11.48 0.86 2.47
CA HIS A 690 10.57 -0.24 2.28
C HIS A 690 11.33 -1.58 2.24
N VAL A 691 12.52 -1.65 2.85
CA VAL A 691 13.27 -2.90 3.12
C VAL A 691 12.55 -3.75 4.18
N LYS A 692 12.62 -5.09 4.06
CA LYS A 692 12.11 -6.08 5.03
C LYS A 692 13.23 -7.05 5.38
N LEU A 693 13.85 -6.85 6.53
CA LEU A 693 15.06 -7.55 6.91
C LEU A 693 15.11 -7.76 8.43
N MET A 694 15.53 -8.96 8.84
CA MET A 694 16.01 -9.22 10.19
C MET A 694 17.40 -9.86 10.12
N ILE A 695 18.33 -9.43 10.99
CA ILE A 695 19.64 -10.06 11.17
C ILE A 695 19.77 -10.46 12.62
N ILE A 696 20.03 -11.74 12.88
CA ILE A 696 20.12 -12.34 14.21
C ILE A 696 21.56 -12.77 14.46
N ASP A 697 22.14 -12.25 15.55
CA ASP A 697 23.50 -12.53 16.02
C ASP A 697 24.59 -12.37 14.92
N GLU A 698 24.35 -11.49 13.95
CA GLU A 698 25.22 -11.25 12.77
C GLU A 698 25.50 -12.50 11.92
N GLU A 699 24.72 -13.58 12.10
CA GLU A 699 24.96 -14.89 11.48
C GLU A 699 23.77 -15.36 10.65
N ILE A 700 22.54 -15.06 11.08
CA ILE A 700 21.32 -15.47 10.40
C ILE A 700 20.61 -14.25 9.87
N GLY A 701 20.31 -14.27 8.58
CA GLY A 701 19.56 -13.23 7.91
C GLY A 701 18.19 -13.76 7.48
N ILE A 702 17.13 -12.99 7.71
CA ILE A 702 15.81 -13.25 7.11
C ILE A 702 15.46 -12.05 6.23
N GLN A 703 15.36 -12.28 4.92
CA GLN A 703 15.11 -11.25 3.91
C GLN A 703 13.96 -11.68 2.99
N GLY A 704 13.10 -10.73 2.61
CA GLY A 704 11.98 -11.00 1.71
C GLY A 704 11.07 -9.78 1.52
N ASN A 705 9.76 -10.03 1.47
CA ASN A 705 8.75 -8.99 1.24
C ASN A 705 7.74 -8.79 2.38
N GLY A 706 7.75 -9.65 3.42
CA GLY A 706 6.82 -9.53 4.54
C GLY A 706 7.17 -8.38 5.50
N ASN A 707 6.26 -7.41 5.64
CA ASN A 707 6.43 -6.34 6.64
C ASN A 707 6.27 -6.90 8.06
N GLN A 708 6.64 -6.08 9.05
CA GLN A 708 6.35 -6.35 10.46
C GLN A 708 5.01 -5.71 10.90
N ASP A 709 4.07 -5.59 9.95
CA ASP A 709 2.73 -5.04 10.16
C ASP A 709 1.64 -6.11 10.25
N SER A 710 0.48 -5.69 10.74
CA SER A 710 -0.68 -6.57 10.90
C SER A 710 -1.09 -7.25 9.58
N GLN A 711 -1.10 -6.53 8.46
CA GLN A 711 -1.51 -7.07 7.17
C GLN A 711 -0.60 -8.25 6.74
N SER A 712 0.72 -8.09 6.83
CA SER A 712 1.71 -9.09 6.44
C SER A 712 1.79 -10.27 7.42
N TRP A 713 1.42 -10.05 8.68
CA TRP A 713 1.40 -11.09 9.72
C TRP A 713 0.12 -11.92 9.76
N TYR A 714 -1.03 -11.35 9.34
CA TYR A 714 -2.33 -12.02 9.43
C TYR A 714 -3.00 -12.33 8.09
N HIS A 715 -2.71 -11.62 7.00
CA HIS A 715 -3.54 -11.72 5.79
C HIS A 715 -2.80 -11.95 4.46
N SER A 716 -1.62 -11.39 4.27
CA SER A 716 -0.93 -11.46 2.97
C SER A 716 -0.20 -12.79 2.74
N GLN A 717 -0.16 -13.22 1.48
CA GLN A 717 0.82 -14.21 1.03
C GLN A 717 2.18 -13.53 0.93
N GLU A 718 3.17 -14.08 1.61
CA GLU A 718 4.51 -13.51 1.68
C GLU A 718 5.56 -14.59 1.42
N ILE A 719 6.71 -14.17 0.88
CA ILE A 719 7.86 -15.04 0.65
C ILE A 719 9.12 -14.38 1.21
N ASN A 720 9.85 -15.15 2.04
CA ASN A 720 11.13 -14.77 2.60
C ASN A 720 12.06 -15.98 2.62
N VAL A 721 13.36 -15.70 2.70
CA VAL A 721 14.38 -16.71 2.96
C VAL A 721 15.06 -16.41 4.29
N MET A 722 15.24 -17.46 5.11
CA MET A 722 16.14 -17.45 6.24
C MET A 722 17.46 -18.09 5.81
N LEU A 723 18.57 -17.39 5.90
CA LEU A 723 19.89 -17.87 5.50
C LEU A 723 20.89 -17.79 6.65
N GLN A 724 21.91 -18.65 6.62
CA GLN A 724 23.02 -18.62 7.57
C GLN A 724 24.33 -18.24 6.87
N SER A 725 24.78 -17.01 7.05
CA SER A 725 26.10 -16.57 6.58
C SER A 725 26.56 -15.30 7.29
N LYS A 726 27.63 -15.41 8.08
CA LYS A 726 28.27 -14.24 8.71
C LYS A 726 28.82 -13.26 7.69
N GLU A 727 29.33 -13.75 6.58
CA GLU A 727 29.88 -12.92 5.52
C GLU A 727 28.78 -12.10 4.83
N VAL A 728 27.68 -12.73 4.43
CA VAL A 728 26.56 -12.04 3.79
C VAL A 728 25.88 -11.08 4.77
N CYS A 729 25.61 -11.51 6.01
CA CYS A 729 25.05 -10.63 7.05
C CYS A 729 25.97 -9.44 7.37
N GLY A 730 27.28 -9.67 7.47
CA GLY A 730 28.28 -8.61 7.67
C GLY A 730 28.28 -7.59 6.52
N ASN A 731 28.18 -8.07 5.28
CA ASN A 731 28.05 -7.23 4.09
C ASN A 731 26.74 -6.43 4.05
N TRP A 732 25.64 -7.02 4.53
CA TRP A 732 24.37 -6.30 4.68
C TRP A 732 24.48 -5.19 5.73
N ILE A 733 25.04 -5.48 6.91
CA ILE A 733 25.23 -4.48 7.98
C ILE A 733 26.03 -3.27 7.49
N ASP A 734 27.10 -3.51 6.74
CA ASP A 734 27.93 -2.46 6.14
C ASP A 734 27.21 -1.73 4.98
N GLY A 735 26.41 -2.44 4.18
CA GLY A 735 25.53 -1.85 3.18
C GLY A 735 24.49 -0.90 3.78
N LEU A 736 23.82 -1.33 4.84
CA LEU A 736 22.86 -0.54 5.61
C LEU A 736 23.50 0.72 6.17
N ARG A 737 24.75 0.65 6.63
CA ARG A 737 25.52 1.82 7.08
C ARG A 737 25.78 2.83 5.95
N ARG A 738 26.06 2.37 4.73
CA ARG A 738 26.40 3.23 3.59
C ARG A 738 25.18 3.77 2.83
N CYS A 739 24.08 3.02 2.81
CA CYS A 739 22.90 3.36 2.01
C CYS A 739 21.85 4.22 2.73
N GLN A 740 22.04 4.52 4.02
CA GLN A 740 21.14 5.36 4.81
C GLN A 740 21.88 5.97 6.00
N ARG A 741 21.32 7.00 6.63
CA ARG A 741 21.88 7.65 7.84
C ARG A 741 21.05 7.43 9.10
N THR A 742 20.13 6.48 9.06
CA THR A 742 19.22 6.13 10.16
C THR A 742 19.97 5.86 11.47
N GLY A 743 21.09 5.14 11.46
CA GLY A 743 21.87 4.87 12.67
C GLY A 743 22.59 6.10 13.27
N ILE A 744 22.73 7.18 12.51
CA ILE A 744 23.37 8.42 12.96
C ILE A 744 22.31 9.39 13.48
N TYR A 745 21.27 9.63 12.68
CA TYR A 745 20.31 10.70 12.92
C TYR A 745 18.92 10.23 13.31
N GLY A 746 18.59 8.95 13.16
CA GLY A 746 17.22 8.44 13.32
C GLY A 746 16.82 8.08 14.74
N LYS A 747 17.75 8.07 15.71
CA LYS A 747 17.49 7.58 17.07
C LYS A 747 16.43 8.41 17.80
N VAL A 748 15.44 7.73 18.38
CA VAL A 748 14.43 8.35 19.26
C VAL A 748 14.98 8.62 20.66
N ASP A 749 14.40 9.58 21.36
CA ASP A 749 14.71 9.87 22.78
C ASP A 749 14.11 8.80 23.70
N ASN A 750 14.37 8.87 25.01
CA ASN A 750 13.98 7.84 25.99
C ASN A 750 12.47 7.64 26.15
N ASP A 751 11.64 8.55 25.64
CA ASP A 751 10.18 8.43 25.59
C ASP A 751 9.67 7.80 24.28
N GLY A 752 10.58 7.34 23.41
CA GLY A 752 10.26 6.76 22.12
C GLY A 752 9.90 7.79 21.04
N VAL A 753 10.13 9.08 21.29
CA VAL A 753 9.84 10.16 20.35
C VAL A 753 11.13 10.69 19.74
N TRP A 754 11.16 10.87 18.43
CA TRP A 754 12.30 11.50 17.77
C TRP A 754 12.24 13.01 17.91
N ARG A 755 13.37 13.61 18.30
CA ARG A 755 13.55 15.06 18.34
C ARG A 755 14.89 15.47 17.75
N ASP A 756 14.93 16.61 17.08
CA ASP A 756 16.15 17.21 16.57
C ASP A 756 17.03 17.78 17.70
N VAL A 757 18.13 18.46 17.33
CA VAL A 757 19.06 19.09 18.28
C VAL A 757 18.45 20.27 19.06
N GLU A 758 17.36 20.85 18.57
CA GLU A 758 16.61 21.92 19.22
C GLU A 758 15.47 21.39 20.10
N GLY A 759 15.23 20.06 20.10
CA GLY A 759 14.16 19.40 20.83
C GLY A 759 12.81 19.41 20.10
N LYS A 760 12.78 19.65 18.79
CA LYS A 760 11.55 19.64 17.97
C LYS A 760 11.32 18.26 17.35
N GLU A 761 10.06 17.85 17.33
CA GLU A 761 9.62 16.62 16.66
C GLU A 761 9.56 16.80 15.13
N VAL A 762 9.42 15.69 14.40
CA VAL A 762 9.25 15.73 12.93
C VAL A 762 7.97 16.50 12.60
N GLU A 763 8.11 17.57 11.83
CA GLU A 763 6.97 18.40 11.42
C GLU A 763 5.95 17.58 10.62
N GLY A 764 4.67 17.68 11.00
CA GLY A 764 3.57 16.97 10.34
C GLY A 764 3.34 15.52 10.77
N ALA A 765 4.18 14.95 11.65
CA ALA A 765 3.95 13.62 12.21
C ALA A 765 2.71 13.61 13.13
N ILE A 766 2.01 12.46 13.18
CA ILE A 766 0.82 12.31 14.05
C ILE A 766 1.21 12.30 15.55
N GLY A 767 2.42 11.81 15.85
CA GLY A 767 2.91 11.68 17.22
C GLY A 767 2.35 10.46 17.96
N THR A 768 2.62 10.38 19.27
CA THR A 768 2.32 9.21 20.11
C THR A 768 0.89 9.16 20.64
N ASP A 769 0.23 10.31 20.78
CA ASP A 769 -1.20 10.42 21.11
C ASP A 769 -1.97 10.94 19.87
N PRO A 770 -2.53 10.04 19.05
CA PRO A 770 -3.30 10.43 17.87
C PRO A 770 -4.66 11.08 18.22
N GLY A 771 -5.01 11.15 19.52
CA GLY A 771 -6.24 11.68 20.09
C GLY A 771 -7.29 10.61 20.40
N LYS A 772 -8.27 10.94 21.26
CA LYS A 772 -9.33 10.03 21.79
C LYS A 772 -10.27 9.38 20.74
N PHE A 773 -10.12 9.72 19.46
CA PHE A 773 -10.92 9.21 18.33
C PHE A 773 -10.05 8.85 17.11
N SER A 774 -8.80 8.45 17.32
CA SER A 774 -7.85 8.15 16.25
C SER A 774 -8.30 7.07 15.25
N TRP A 775 -9.07 6.07 15.69
CA TRP A 775 -9.69 5.08 14.81
C TRP A 775 -10.67 5.69 13.79
N PHE A 776 -11.29 6.84 14.10
CA PHE A 776 -12.15 7.58 13.17
C PHE A 776 -11.33 8.16 12.02
N LYS A 777 -10.13 8.69 12.31
CA LYS A 777 -9.17 9.10 11.28
C LYS A 777 -8.79 7.89 10.40
N GLY A 778 -8.60 6.72 11.02
CA GLY A 778 -8.28 5.49 10.29
C GLY A 778 -9.39 5.01 9.36
N ILE A 779 -10.65 5.03 9.84
CA ILE A 779 -11.83 4.70 9.03
C ILE A 779 -12.01 5.69 7.87
N ALA A 780 -11.85 7.00 8.11
CA ALA A 780 -11.93 8.01 7.06
C ALA A 780 -10.90 7.75 5.93
N GLY A 781 -9.68 7.33 6.25
CA GLY A 781 -8.70 6.93 5.24
C GLY A 781 -9.06 5.63 4.53
N ALA A 782 -9.64 4.65 5.20
CA ALA A 782 -10.08 3.39 4.57
C ALA A 782 -11.25 3.57 3.60
N VAL A 783 -12.14 4.53 3.87
CA VAL A 783 -13.26 4.86 2.99
C VAL A 783 -12.76 5.61 1.74
N ARG A 784 -11.84 6.59 1.88
CA ARG A 784 -11.16 7.22 0.72
C ARG A 784 -10.52 6.20 -0.23
N ARG A 785 -10.01 5.10 0.33
CA ARG A 785 -9.38 3.98 -0.39
C ARG A 785 -10.34 3.08 -1.17
N LEU A 786 -11.60 2.95 -0.73
CA LEU A 786 -12.63 2.13 -1.38
C LEU A 786 -13.29 2.81 -2.59
N HIS A 787 -13.30 4.14 -2.65
CA HIS A 787 -13.84 4.92 -3.77
C HIS A 787 -12.95 4.87 -5.04
N ALA A 788 -11.80 4.20 -5.01
CA ALA A 788 -10.82 4.12 -6.09
C ALA A 788 -10.88 2.82 -6.94
N LEU A 789 -11.85 1.92 -6.71
CA LEU A 789 -11.99 0.67 -7.47
C LEU A 789 -12.97 0.83 -8.65
N PRO A 790 -12.57 0.51 -9.91
CA PRO A 790 -13.43 0.67 -11.07
C PRO A 790 -14.43 -0.49 -11.25
N THR A 791 -15.71 -0.16 -11.41
CA THR A 791 -16.75 -1.03 -11.97
C THR A 791 -16.63 -1.05 -13.50
N VAL A 792 -16.40 -2.22 -14.12
CA VAL A 792 -16.43 -2.38 -15.59
C VAL A 792 -17.65 -3.20 -15.99
N GLU A 793 -18.49 -2.56 -16.80
CA GLU A 793 -19.68 -3.09 -17.48
C GLU A 793 -19.35 -4.23 -18.46
N VAL A 794 -20.25 -5.20 -18.55
CA VAL A 794 -20.25 -6.27 -19.55
C VAL A 794 -20.93 -5.75 -20.81
N MET A 795 -20.16 -5.41 -21.85
CA MET A 795 -20.73 -5.08 -23.17
C MET A 795 -20.78 -6.30 -24.10
N ALA A 796 -21.98 -6.61 -24.57
CA ALA A 796 -22.26 -7.56 -25.64
C ALA A 796 -22.02 -6.92 -27.02
N GLU A 797 -21.51 -7.73 -27.96
CA GLU A 797 -21.21 -7.35 -29.34
C GLU A 797 -22.46 -6.99 -30.18
N GLY A 798 -22.33 -6.02 -31.10
CA GLY A 798 -23.37 -5.72 -32.09
C GLY A 798 -23.06 -4.56 -33.06
N SER A 799 -22.32 -4.85 -34.14
CA SER A 799 -22.20 -4.23 -35.47
C SER A 799 -22.75 -2.82 -35.84
N SER A 800 -21.88 -2.07 -36.54
CA SER A 800 -22.08 -1.38 -37.84
C SER A 800 -22.17 0.17 -37.94
N THR A 801 -21.09 0.73 -38.52
CA THR A 801 -20.98 1.72 -39.63
C THR A 801 -21.54 3.16 -39.52
N SER A 802 -20.62 4.14 -39.52
CA SER A 802 -20.45 5.31 -40.45
C SER A 802 -20.21 6.69 -39.76
N PRO A 803 -19.32 7.59 -40.25
CA PRO A 803 -18.98 8.88 -39.63
C PRO A 803 -19.78 10.11 -40.16
N PRO A 804 -19.64 11.31 -39.53
CA PRO A 804 -20.65 12.39 -39.54
C PRO A 804 -20.34 13.55 -40.52
N PRO A 805 -21.21 14.58 -40.61
CA PRO A 805 -20.72 15.91 -40.98
C PRO A 805 -21.16 17.05 -40.05
N ALA A 806 -20.12 17.73 -39.53
CA ALA A 806 -19.87 19.18 -39.46
C ALA A 806 -20.97 20.19 -39.05
N SER A 807 -20.67 20.92 -37.97
CA SER A 807 -21.30 22.16 -37.49
C SER A 807 -21.03 23.38 -38.39
N PRO A 808 -21.86 24.44 -38.29
CA PRO A 808 -21.34 25.81 -38.29
C PRO A 808 -22.11 26.75 -37.29
N PRO A 809 -21.81 28.06 -37.15
CA PRO A 809 -21.10 28.61 -35.99
C PRO A 809 -21.92 29.61 -35.14
N ALA A 810 -21.33 29.99 -34.01
CA ALA A 810 -21.82 30.89 -32.96
C ALA A 810 -22.25 32.31 -33.42
N ARG A 811 -23.14 32.92 -32.62
CA ARG A 811 -23.32 34.38 -32.53
C ARG A 811 -23.30 34.85 -31.07
N SER A 812 -22.47 35.85 -30.81
CA SER A 812 -22.22 36.56 -29.56
C SER A 812 -23.22 37.74 -29.34
N PRO A 813 -23.16 38.53 -28.24
CA PRO A 813 -24.31 38.87 -27.38
C PRO A 813 -24.69 40.37 -27.42
N PRO A 814 -25.65 40.81 -26.58
CA PRO A 814 -25.55 42.11 -25.91
C PRO A 814 -25.98 42.04 -24.43
N ALA A 815 -25.15 42.43 -23.45
CA ALA A 815 -24.85 43.80 -22.97
C ALA A 815 -25.90 44.41 -22.00
N ALA A 816 -25.59 44.24 -20.69
CA ALA A 816 -25.64 45.15 -19.53
C ALA A 816 -26.83 46.11 -19.24
N SER A 817 -27.25 46.18 -17.97
CA SER A 817 -27.22 47.37 -17.03
C SER A 817 -27.98 47.04 -15.69
N PRO A 818 -28.00 47.88 -14.61
CA PRO A 818 -27.10 47.81 -13.44
C PRO A 818 -27.89 47.93 -12.08
N PRO A 819 -27.35 48.47 -10.94
CA PRO A 819 -27.07 47.72 -9.71
C PRO A 819 -27.97 48.08 -8.50
N ALA A 820 -27.93 47.28 -7.43
CA ALA A 820 -28.47 47.70 -6.13
C ALA A 820 -27.63 47.24 -4.92
N ALA A 821 -27.07 48.25 -4.25
CA ALA A 821 -26.84 48.44 -2.81
C ALA A 821 -26.03 47.40 -1.99
N ALA A 822 -24.86 47.87 -1.53
CA ALA A 822 -23.94 47.23 -0.59
C ALA A 822 -24.36 47.34 0.89
N VAL A 823 -23.90 46.38 1.69
CA VAL A 823 -23.86 46.37 3.17
C VAL A 823 -22.43 45.98 3.59
N PRO A 824 -21.85 46.53 4.69
CA PRO A 824 -20.41 46.71 4.85
C PRO A 824 -19.63 45.40 5.06
N GLN A 825 -18.51 45.29 4.35
CA GLN A 825 -17.41 44.34 4.62
C GLN A 825 -16.50 44.95 5.68
N ASP A 826 -16.25 44.22 6.76
CA ASP A 826 -15.04 44.35 7.59
C ASP A 826 -14.80 42.99 8.27
N PHE A 827 -14.08 42.10 7.60
CA PHE A 827 -13.29 41.03 8.22
C PHE A 827 -12.07 40.80 7.32
N GLU A 828 -10.88 40.99 7.90
CA GLU A 828 -9.60 40.84 7.24
C GLU A 828 -9.40 39.38 6.78
N ASN A 829 -9.11 39.20 5.50
CA ASN A 829 -8.69 37.92 4.92
C ASN A 829 -7.24 37.62 5.35
N GLU A 830 -7.04 36.68 6.27
CA GLU A 830 -5.76 35.97 6.37
C GLU A 830 -5.70 34.93 5.24
N HIS A 831 -4.86 35.19 4.24
CA HIS A 831 -4.51 34.20 3.22
C HIS A 831 -3.65 33.10 3.85
N LEU A 832 -4.26 31.96 4.11
CA LEU A 832 -3.55 30.70 4.35
C LEU A 832 -3.65 29.84 3.09
N PRO A 833 -2.53 29.35 2.54
CA PRO A 833 -2.57 28.38 1.45
C PRO A 833 -3.18 27.07 1.95
N ILE A 834 -4.21 26.58 1.27
CA ILE A 834 -4.88 25.31 1.57
C ILE A 834 -4.25 24.23 0.70
N GLU A 835 -3.51 23.31 1.34
CA GLU A 835 -2.98 22.09 0.70
C GLU A 835 -4.10 21.03 0.62
N SER A 836 -4.30 20.46 -0.57
CA SER A 836 -5.23 19.37 -0.83
C SER A 836 -4.55 18.01 -0.57
N ASP A 837 -5.01 17.29 0.46
CA ASP A 837 -4.54 15.94 0.82
C ASP A 837 -5.15 14.87 -0.14
N GLU A 838 -4.43 14.51 -1.21
CA GLU A 838 -4.74 13.33 -2.05
C GLU A 838 -4.34 12.03 -1.34
N SER A 839 -5.26 11.07 -1.27
CA SER A 839 -5.16 9.79 -0.55
C SER A 839 -4.09 8.83 -1.08
N ASP A 840 -3.39 8.15 -0.17
CA ASP A 840 -2.47 7.03 -0.45
C ASP A 840 -3.23 5.69 -0.61
N ILE A 841 -3.86 5.53 -1.78
CA ILE A 841 -3.77 4.31 -2.60
C ILE A 841 -3.45 4.80 -4.01
N ASP A 842 -2.41 4.24 -4.61
CA ASP A 842 -1.96 4.55 -5.97
C ASP A 842 -3.11 4.50 -6.99
N SER A 843 -3.66 5.67 -7.32
CA SER A 843 -4.76 5.83 -8.28
C SER A 843 -4.64 7.20 -8.97
N GLY A 844 -4.25 7.21 -10.25
CA GLY A 844 -4.37 8.39 -11.10
C GLY A 844 -4.47 7.96 -12.55
N PHE A 845 -5.54 8.36 -13.24
CA PHE A 845 -5.56 8.66 -14.68
C PHE A 845 -6.80 9.52 -14.97
N GLY A 846 -6.60 10.65 -15.66
CA GLY A 846 -7.65 11.45 -16.26
C GLY A 846 -7.64 11.33 -17.79
N SER A 847 -8.71 11.76 -18.46
CA SER A 847 -8.64 12.75 -19.56
C SER A 847 -10.02 13.20 -20.05
N ASP A 848 -10.05 14.40 -20.62
CA ASP A 848 -11.17 15.14 -21.21
C ASP A 848 -11.89 14.48 -22.39
N THR A 849 -13.19 14.73 -22.51
CA THR A 849 -13.85 14.95 -23.81
C THR A 849 -14.80 16.15 -23.75
N ALA A 850 -14.74 16.97 -24.79
CA ALA A 850 -15.36 18.30 -24.88
C ALA A 850 -16.90 18.29 -24.80
N SER A 851 -17.45 19.13 -23.91
CA SER A 851 -18.80 19.68 -24.00
C SER A 851 -18.74 21.16 -23.62
N SER A 852 -19.55 22.00 -24.27
CA SER A 852 -19.54 23.45 -24.10
C SER A 852 -20.18 23.87 -22.76
N THR A 853 -19.47 23.63 -21.66
CA THR A 853 -19.66 24.29 -20.37
C THR A 853 -18.33 24.96 -20.02
N THR A 854 -18.38 26.22 -19.58
CA THR A 854 -17.15 26.98 -19.31
C THR A 854 -16.40 26.30 -18.17
N SER A 855 -15.10 26.03 -18.33
CA SER A 855 -14.24 25.51 -17.26
C SER A 855 -14.41 26.34 -15.98
N ILE A 856 -14.58 25.68 -14.84
CA ILE A 856 -14.69 26.32 -13.53
C ILE A 856 -13.48 27.23 -13.33
N ARG A 857 -13.70 28.54 -13.10
CA ARG A 857 -12.62 29.48 -12.75
C ARG A 857 -12.14 29.19 -11.32
N ASP A 858 -10.85 29.33 -11.04
CA ASP A 858 -10.27 29.09 -9.70
C ASP A 858 -11.00 29.85 -8.58
N SER A 859 -11.51 31.06 -8.89
CA SER A 859 -12.30 31.87 -7.97
C SER A 859 -13.62 31.24 -7.49
N ILE A 860 -14.11 30.17 -8.15
CA ILE A 860 -15.32 29.43 -7.76
C ILE A 860 -15.03 28.50 -6.55
N ARG A 861 -13.75 28.17 -6.32
CA ARG A 861 -13.29 27.35 -5.19
C ARG A 861 -12.84 28.18 -3.97
N ASP A 862 -12.97 29.50 -4.03
CA ASP A 862 -12.66 30.41 -2.92
C ASP A 862 -13.75 30.32 -1.84
N TYR A 863 -13.80 29.22 -1.09
CA TYR A 863 -14.79 29.01 -0.04
C TYR A 863 -14.64 30.01 1.12
N ARG A 864 -15.75 30.35 1.76
CA ARG A 864 -15.70 31.14 3.00
C ARG A 864 -15.42 30.20 4.16
N VAL A 865 -14.46 30.56 5.01
CA VAL A 865 -14.10 29.78 6.20
C VAL A 865 -14.74 30.43 7.42
N LEU A 866 -15.55 29.69 8.17
CA LEU A 866 -16.18 30.15 9.40
C LEU A 866 -16.00 29.09 10.48
N ASN A 867 -15.39 29.47 11.61
CA ASN A 867 -15.09 28.55 12.72
C ASN A 867 -14.36 27.26 12.29
N GLY A 868 -13.41 27.37 11.34
CA GLY A 868 -12.62 26.23 10.85
C GLY A 868 -13.35 25.29 9.87
N ARG A 869 -14.53 25.68 9.39
CA ARG A 869 -15.34 24.92 8.40
C ARG A 869 -15.46 25.72 7.11
N THR A 870 -15.48 25.04 5.95
CA THR A 870 -15.66 25.69 4.64
C THR A 870 -17.13 25.72 4.24
N TYR A 871 -17.55 26.81 3.62
CA TYR A 871 -18.90 26.99 3.10
C TYR A 871 -18.86 27.60 1.70
N HIS A 872 -19.92 27.36 0.92
CA HIS A 872 -20.13 28.00 -0.37
C HIS A 872 -20.02 29.53 -0.30
N ASN A 873 -19.37 30.14 -1.30
CA ASN A 873 -19.05 31.57 -1.35
C ASN A 873 -19.38 32.17 -2.73
N PHE A 874 -20.64 32.58 -2.93
CA PHE A 874 -21.07 33.44 -4.03
C PHE A 874 -21.92 34.59 -3.49
N ASN A 875 -21.85 35.75 -4.15
CA ASN A 875 -22.34 37.04 -3.62
C ASN A 875 -23.84 37.08 -3.26
N ASP A 876 -24.69 36.22 -3.85
CA ASP A 876 -26.15 36.31 -3.69
C ASP A 876 -26.79 35.10 -2.97
N THR A 877 -26.04 34.02 -2.70
CA THR A 877 -26.60 32.78 -2.11
C THR A 877 -25.89 32.38 -0.81
N LYS A 878 -26.60 32.53 0.32
CA LYS A 878 -26.12 32.08 1.65
C LYS A 878 -26.72 30.71 1.99
N TYR A 879 -25.92 29.66 1.84
CA TYR A 879 -26.24 28.29 2.27
C TYR A 879 -25.63 28.00 3.65
N TRP A 880 -26.35 27.27 4.50
CA TRP A 880 -25.99 27.04 5.90
C TRP A 880 -25.14 25.80 6.13
N GLY A 881 -25.17 24.83 5.21
CA GLY A 881 -24.39 23.59 5.31
C GLY A 881 -22.93 23.82 4.91
N PRO A 882 -21.96 23.29 5.68
CA PRO A 882 -20.56 23.27 5.25
C PRO A 882 -20.35 22.31 4.07
N ASN A 883 -19.26 22.51 3.33
CA ASN A 883 -18.89 21.71 2.14
C ASN A 883 -17.49 21.08 2.24
N ASP A 884 -16.91 21.08 3.45
CA ASP A 884 -15.67 20.37 3.78
C ASP A 884 -15.87 18.84 3.85
N ASP A 885 -14.75 18.12 3.85
CA ASP A 885 -14.74 16.64 3.86
C ASP A 885 -15.56 16.01 4.99
N ALA A 886 -15.54 16.61 6.19
CA ALA A 886 -16.32 16.11 7.33
C ALA A 886 -17.83 16.24 7.09
N ALA A 887 -18.28 17.27 6.37
CA ALA A 887 -19.67 17.41 5.96
C ALA A 887 -20.05 16.40 4.88
N ASN A 888 -19.15 16.19 3.90
CA ASN A 888 -19.34 15.25 2.80
C ASN A 888 -19.44 13.80 3.30
N GLU A 889 -18.55 13.40 4.20
CA GLU A 889 -18.56 12.07 4.83
C GLU A 889 -19.87 11.82 5.60
N ALA A 890 -20.37 12.82 6.33
CA ALA A 890 -21.65 12.70 7.02
C ALA A 890 -22.83 12.54 6.05
N MET A 891 -22.78 13.17 4.87
CA MET A 891 -23.80 13.01 3.83
C MET A 891 -23.79 11.60 3.21
N ASP A 892 -22.61 11.03 2.98
CA ASP A 892 -22.47 9.67 2.44
C ASP A 892 -22.96 8.61 3.43
N ILE A 893 -22.65 8.77 4.74
CA ILE A 893 -23.25 7.96 5.82
C ILE A 893 -24.78 8.09 5.80
N GLY A 894 -25.28 9.31 5.59
CA GLY A 894 -26.72 9.58 5.43
C GLY A 894 -27.33 8.85 4.24
N HIS A 895 -26.66 8.83 3.08
CA HIS A 895 -27.11 8.09 1.91
C HIS A 895 -27.31 6.60 2.24
N GLN A 896 -26.35 5.97 2.91
CA GLN A 896 -26.46 4.55 3.31
C GLN A 896 -27.62 4.31 4.29
N LEU A 897 -27.85 5.23 5.23
CA LEU A 897 -29.01 5.19 6.12
C LEU A 897 -30.33 5.20 5.33
N PHE A 898 -30.48 6.07 4.32
CA PHE A 898 -31.66 6.09 3.47
C PHE A 898 -31.84 4.78 2.70
N THR A 899 -30.79 4.27 2.07
CA THR A 899 -30.83 3.02 1.30
C THR A 899 -31.24 1.83 2.17
N LEU A 900 -30.71 1.72 3.40
CA LEU A 900 -31.10 0.68 4.35
C LEU A 900 -32.57 0.83 4.80
N LEU A 901 -33.00 2.06 5.10
CA LEU A 901 -34.37 2.33 5.52
C LEU A 901 -35.38 1.90 4.44
N LEU A 902 -35.04 2.19 3.17
CA LEU A 902 -35.87 1.96 1.99
C LEU A 902 -35.68 0.56 1.36
N ASP A 903 -35.09 -0.39 2.09
CA ASP A 903 -34.91 -1.79 1.65
C ASP A 903 -34.07 -1.92 0.37
N GLY A 904 -32.98 -1.15 0.28
CA GLY A 904 -32.05 -1.14 -0.84
C GLY A 904 -32.53 -0.32 -2.05
N ARG A 905 -33.63 0.45 -1.92
CA ARG A 905 -34.16 1.28 -3.00
C ARG A 905 -33.69 2.73 -2.86
N LEU A 906 -33.36 3.35 -3.99
CA LEU A 906 -33.00 4.76 -4.08
C LEU A 906 -34.21 5.72 -4.04
N PHE A 907 -35.39 5.23 -4.41
CA PHE A 907 -36.63 6.00 -4.53
C PHE A 907 -37.86 5.11 -4.33
N LEU A 908 -39.03 5.73 -4.11
CA LEU A 908 -40.32 5.06 -3.92
C LEU A 908 -41.35 5.36 -5.01
N ALA A 909 -41.14 6.41 -5.82
CA ALA A 909 -41.99 6.78 -6.93
C ALA A 909 -42.03 5.67 -8.00
N PRO A 910 -43.19 5.36 -8.59
CA PRO A 910 -43.33 4.32 -9.60
C PRO A 910 -42.93 4.84 -10.99
N ILE A 911 -41.62 5.05 -11.20
CA ILE A 911 -41.07 5.62 -12.44
C ILE A 911 -40.90 4.59 -13.58
N GLY A 912 -41.12 3.31 -13.30
CA GLY A 912 -40.91 2.20 -14.23
C GLY A 912 -39.43 1.80 -14.37
N ASP A 913 -39.15 0.87 -15.29
CA ASP A 913 -37.82 0.26 -15.43
C ASP A 913 -36.94 0.91 -16.53
N ASN A 914 -37.45 1.94 -17.21
CA ASN A 914 -36.74 2.59 -18.33
C ASN A 914 -36.95 4.12 -18.37
N PRO A 915 -36.55 4.88 -17.32
CA PRO A 915 -36.47 6.34 -17.40
C PRO A 915 -35.46 6.76 -18.48
N GLN A 916 -35.60 7.94 -19.06
CA GLN A 916 -34.70 8.43 -20.12
C GLN A 916 -33.93 9.68 -19.72
N LYS A 917 -34.55 10.59 -18.94
CA LYS A 917 -33.88 11.78 -18.39
C LYS A 917 -34.28 12.01 -16.94
N VAL A 918 -33.29 12.11 -16.06
CA VAL A 918 -33.48 12.28 -14.61
C VAL A 918 -32.63 13.43 -14.10
N ILE A 919 -33.16 14.18 -13.13
CA ILE A 919 -32.43 15.24 -12.45
C ILE A 919 -32.48 15.08 -10.94
N ASP A 920 -31.31 15.21 -10.31
CA ASP A 920 -31.12 15.24 -8.86
C ASP A 920 -30.77 16.67 -8.43
N ILE A 921 -31.66 17.32 -7.68
CA ILE A 921 -31.53 18.72 -7.28
C ILE A 921 -30.95 18.82 -5.88
N GLY A 922 -29.82 19.52 -5.74
CA GLY A 922 -29.06 19.57 -4.50
C GLY A 922 -28.35 18.25 -4.22
N THR A 923 -27.57 17.78 -5.20
CA THR A 923 -27.02 16.41 -5.22
C THR A 923 -25.94 16.17 -4.15
N GLY A 924 -25.41 17.22 -3.50
CA GLY A 924 -24.40 17.11 -2.45
C GLY A 924 -23.12 16.47 -2.98
N THR A 925 -22.71 15.33 -2.43
CA THR A 925 -21.54 14.56 -2.92
C THR A 925 -21.77 13.92 -4.29
N GLY A 926 -23.01 13.88 -4.78
CA GLY A 926 -23.36 13.23 -6.04
C GLY A 926 -23.69 11.74 -5.90
N ILE A 927 -23.52 11.15 -4.71
CA ILE A 927 -23.62 9.69 -4.49
C ILE A 927 -24.99 9.09 -4.89
N TRP A 928 -26.09 9.82 -4.69
CA TRP A 928 -27.41 9.35 -5.14
C TRP A 928 -27.52 9.35 -6.67
N ALA A 929 -27.03 10.40 -7.32
CA ALA A 929 -27.07 10.52 -8.78
C ALA A 929 -26.17 9.46 -9.45
N ILE A 930 -25.03 9.13 -8.84
CA ILE A 930 -24.13 8.05 -9.28
C ILE A 930 -24.84 6.71 -9.20
N ASP A 931 -25.36 6.33 -8.03
CA ASP A 931 -26.05 5.05 -7.87
C ASP A 931 -27.29 4.93 -8.78
N PHE A 932 -28.01 6.04 -9.02
CA PHE A 932 -29.13 6.06 -9.94
C PHE A 932 -28.68 5.88 -11.40
N ALA A 933 -27.61 6.54 -11.81
CA ALA A 933 -27.05 6.43 -13.16
C ALA A 933 -26.53 5.02 -13.45
N ASP A 934 -25.90 4.36 -12.47
CA ASP A 934 -25.50 2.96 -12.53
C ASP A 934 -26.72 2.01 -12.60
N GLN A 935 -27.78 2.31 -11.84
CA GLN A 935 -29.01 1.50 -11.87
C GLN A 935 -29.74 1.61 -13.22
N PHE A 936 -29.66 2.76 -13.90
CA PHE A 936 -30.31 3.02 -15.19
C PHE A 936 -29.33 3.55 -16.24
N PRO A 937 -28.47 2.67 -16.84
CA PRO A 937 -27.48 3.09 -17.83
C PRO A 937 -28.09 3.73 -19.09
N SER A 938 -29.38 3.48 -19.37
CA SER A 938 -30.11 4.07 -20.49
C SER A 938 -30.62 5.49 -20.23
N ALA A 939 -30.58 5.97 -18.98
CA ALA A 939 -31.05 7.29 -18.59
C ALA A 939 -29.91 8.30 -18.60
N GLU A 940 -30.15 9.50 -19.14
CA GLU A 940 -29.30 10.67 -18.92
C GLU A 940 -29.61 11.25 -17.54
N VAL A 941 -28.61 11.30 -16.66
CA VAL A 941 -28.75 11.81 -15.29
C VAL A 941 -28.01 13.15 -15.16
N ILE A 942 -28.66 14.12 -14.53
CA ILE A 942 -28.08 15.43 -14.23
C ILE A 942 -28.12 15.62 -12.71
N GLY A 943 -26.97 15.81 -12.07
CA GLY A 943 -26.92 16.26 -10.68
C GLY A 943 -26.62 17.76 -10.64
N THR A 944 -27.36 18.53 -9.83
CA THR A 944 -27.12 19.97 -9.64
C THR A 944 -26.77 20.28 -8.19
N ASP A 945 -25.75 21.10 -7.96
CA ASP A 945 -25.41 21.58 -6.62
C ASP A 945 -24.75 22.98 -6.66
N LEU A 946 -24.74 23.66 -5.50
CA LEU A 946 -24.06 24.92 -5.29
C LEU A 946 -22.55 24.77 -5.16
N SER A 947 -22.05 23.63 -4.66
CA SER A 947 -20.62 23.41 -4.44
C SER A 947 -20.08 22.33 -5.37
N PRO A 948 -18.92 22.53 -6.01
CA PRO A 948 -18.28 21.50 -6.83
C PRO A 948 -17.50 20.51 -5.93
N THR A 949 -18.23 19.73 -5.13
CA THR A 949 -17.69 18.72 -4.20
C THR A 949 -17.84 17.28 -4.72
N GLN A 950 -18.33 17.12 -5.95
CA GLN A 950 -18.60 15.82 -6.55
C GLN A 950 -17.31 15.21 -7.14
N PRO A 951 -17.21 13.86 -7.21
CA PRO A 951 -16.04 13.19 -7.78
C PRO A 951 -15.89 13.48 -9.28
N SER A 952 -14.66 13.42 -9.77
CA SER A 952 -14.34 13.56 -11.20
C SER A 952 -14.62 12.29 -12.01
N PHE A 953 -14.60 11.11 -11.35
CA PHE A 953 -14.92 9.82 -11.97
C PHE A 953 -16.38 9.46 -11.69
N VAL A 954 -17.22 9.52 -12.72
CA VAL A 954 -18.68 9.34 -12.64
C VAL A 954 -19.17 8.45 -13.80
N PRO A 955 -20.36 7.80 -13.69
CA PRO A 955 -20.94 7.05 -14.79
C PRO A 955 -21.06 7.90 -16.07
N PRO A 956 -20.85 7.32 -17.26
CA PRO A 956 -20.78 8.08 -18.52
C PRO A 956 -22.11 8.75 -18.91
N ASN A 957 -23.21 8.31 -18.31
CA ASN A 957 -24.55 8.86 -18.48
C ASN A 957 -24.92 9.91 -17.41
N LEU A 958 -24.00 10.24 -16.49
CA LEU A 958 -24.16 11.27 -15.45
C LEU A 958 -23.29 12.49 -15.76
N ARG A 959 -23.84 13.68 -15.51
CA ARG A 959 -23.04 14.91 -15.40
C ARG A 959 -23.48 15.73 -14.20
N PHE A 960 -22.55 16.53 -13.69
CA PHE A 960 -22.81 17.51 -12.64
C PHE A 960 -22.81 18.93 -13.21
N GLU A 961 -23.78 19.73 -12.80
CA GLU A 961 -23.91 21.13 -13.16
C GLU A 961 -23.90 21.98 -11.88
N LEU A 962 -23.06 23.02 -11.86
CA LEU A 962 -23.05 23.98 -10.77
C LEU A 962 -24.26 24.91 -10.93
N ASP A 963 -25.28 24.75 -10.09
CA ASP A 963 -26.53 25.51 -10.19
C ASP A 963 -27.18 25.76 -8.82
N ASP A 964 -27.83 26.91 -8.67
CA ASP A 964 -28.62 27.24 -7.49
C ASP A 964 -30.08 26.89 -7.74
N ALA A 965 -30.57 25.87 -7.03
CA ALA A 965 -31.95 25.38 -7.13
C ALA A 965 -33.02 26.47 -6.89
N GLN A 966 -32.66 27.60 -6.27
CA GLN A 966 -33.56 28.72 -6.03
C GLN A 966 -33.73 29.63 -7.26
N LEU A 967 -32.75 29.66 -8.17
CA LEU A 967 -32.83 30.43 -9.43
C LEU A 967 -33.77 29.76 -10.43
N ASP A 968 -34.19 30.51 -11.44
CA ASP A 968 -35.07 30.00 -12.49
C ASP A 968 -34.40 28.84 -13.24
N TRP A 969 -35.03 27.67 -13.20
CA TRP A 969 -34.47 26.47 -13.84
C TRP A 969 -34.36 26.70 -15.35
N THR A 970 -33.17 26.51 -15.90
CA THR A 970 -32.85 26.78 -17.31
C THR A 970 -33.32 25.66 -18.25
N PHE A 971 -33.87 24.57 -17.70
CA PHE A 971 -34.40 23.43 -18.44
C PHE A 971 -35.73 23.74 -19.13
N ASN A 972 -35.90 23.19 -20.33
CA ASN A 972 -37.15 23.29 -21.10
C ASN A 972 -38.32 22.60 -20.37
N GLU A 973 -39.54 23.01 -20.71
CA GLU A 973 -40.75 22.31 -20.24
C GLU A 973 -40.74 20.85 -20.69
N HIS A 974 -41.27 19.94 -19.86
CA HIS A 974 -41.41 18.51 -20.19
C HIS A 974 -40.09 17.81 -20.58
N THR A 975 -39.01 18.10 -19.85
CA THR A 975 -37.68 17.52 -20.07
C THR A 975 -37.48 16.20 -19.33
N PHE A 976 -37.86 16.11 -18.04
CA PHE A 976 -37.45 15.02 -17.15
C PHE A 976 -38.55 13.99 -16.93
N ASP A 977 -38.19 12.71 -16.97
CA ASP A 977 -39.07 11.60 -16.56
C ASP A 977 -39.19 11.53 -15.03
N TYR A 978 -38.10 11.90 -14.34
CA TYR A 978 -38.03 11.89 -12.87
C TYR A 978 -37.22 13.07 -12.32
N VAL A 979 -37.74 13.71 -11.28
CA VAL A 979 -37.10 14.80 -10.53
C VAL A 979 -36.95 14.36 -9.08
N HIS A 980 -35.72 14.32 -8.57
CA HIS A 980 -35.40 13.92 -7.21
C HIS A 980 -34.86 15.08 -6.37
N ILE A 981 -35.27 15.15 -5.09
CA ILE A 981 -34.79 16.10 -4.08
C ILE A 981 -34.58 15.35 -2.76
N ARG A 982 -33.47 15.57 -2.07
CA ARG A 982 -33.26 15.00 -0.74
C ARG A 982 -32.54 15.95 0.21
N CYS A 983 -33.08 16.09 1.42
CA CYS A 983 -32.49 16.86 2.52
C CYS A 983 -32.17 18.33 2.20
N LEU A 984 -33.01 19.00 1.42
CA LEU A 984 -32.87 20.44 1.15
C LEU A 984 -33.63 21.33 2.16
N PHE A 985 -34.09 20.77 3.28
CA PHE A 985 -34.65 21.57 4.38
C PHE A 985 -33.67 22.66 4.86
N GLY A 986 -34.19 23.86 5.11
CA GLY A 986 -33.37 25.02 5.46
C GLY A 986 -32.53 25.59 4.32
N ALA A 987 -32.49 24.98 3.13
CA ALA A 987 -31.74 25.50 1.98
C ALA A 987 -32.58 26.45 1.10
N ILE A 988 -33.88 26.17 0.96
CA ILE A 988 -34.80 26.82 0.02
C ILE A 988 -35.72 27.82 0.76
N SER A 989 -35.83 29.05 0.23
CA SER A 989 -36.73 30.08 0.78
C SER A 989 -38.14 30.09 0.17
N ASP A 990 -38.32 29.63 -1.08
CA ASP A 990 -39.61 29.56 -1.77
C ASP A 990 -39.84 28.18 -2.41
N TRP A 991 -40.29 27.22 -1.57
CA TRP A 991 -40.68 25.89 -2.02
C TRP A 991 -41.80 25.88 -3.09
N PRO A 992 -42.87 26.69 -2.97
CA PRO A 992 -43.86 26.80 -4.04
C PRO A 992 -43.27 27.14 -5.41
N LYS A 993 -42.27 28.03 -5.47
CA LYS A 993 -41.58 28.36 -6.72
C LYS A 993 -40.80 27.17 -7.25
N LEU A 994 -40.01 26.50 -6.41
CA LEU A 994 -39.25 25.31 -6.80
C LEU A 994 -40.18 24.22 -7.36
N TYR A 995 -41.33 23.97 -6.72
CA TYR A 995 -42.29 22.99 -7.23
C TYR A 995 -42.97 23.40 -8.54
N ARG A 996 -43.14 24.70 -8.81
CA ARG A 996 -43.61 25.18 -10.12
C ARG A 996 -42.57 24.90 -11.22
N ASP A 997 -41.28 25.08 -10.93
CA ASP A 997 -40.23 24.74 -11.88
C ASP A 997 -40.11 23.21 -12.07
N ALA A 998 -40.16 22.45 -10.97
CA ALA A 998 -40.17 20.99 -11.01
C ALA A 998 -41.33 20.48 -11.88
N ILE A 999 -42.58 20.86 -11.59
CA ILE A 999 -43.71 20.38 -12.39
C ILE A 999 -43.65 20.87 -13.84
N ARG A 1000 -43.15 22.08 -14.12
CA ARG A 1000 -42.98 22.58 -15.50
C ARG A 1000 -42.05 21.67 -16.29
N THR A 1001 -40.91 21.32 -15.71
CA THR A 1001 -39.85 20.54 -16.34
C THR A 1001 -40.10 19.03 -16.33
N THR A 1002 -40.94 18.49 -15.43
CA THR A 1002 -41.36 17.09 -15.48
C THR A 1002 -42.22 16.83 -16.74
N LYS A 1003 -42.03 15.68 -17.41
CA LYS A 1003 -42.88 15.24 -18.53
C LYS A 1003 -44.30 14.89 -18.05
N PRO A 1004 -45.34 15.00 -18.91
CA PRO A 1004 -46.66 14.48 -18.56
C PRO A 1004 -46.55 12.98 -18.24
N GLY A 1005 -47.11 12.56 -17.10
CA GLY A 1005 -46.94 11.20 -16.58
C GLY A 1005 -45.61 10.92 -15.85
N GLY A 1006 -44.65 11.85 -15.86
CA GLY A 1006 -43.41 11.76 -15.08
C GLY A 1006 -43.61 12.04 -13.59
N TRP A 1007 -42.59 11.76 -12.78
CA TRP A 1007 -42.67 11.81 -11.32
C TRP A 1007 -41.71 12.82 -10.69
N MET A 1008 -42.08 13.34 -9.54
CA MET A 1008 -41.21 14.05 -8.61
C MET A 1008 -41.21 13.33 -7.27
N GLU A 1009 -40.06 13.19 -6.64
CA GLU A 1009 -39.93 12.67 -5.28
C GLU A 1009 -39.04 13.58 -4.42
N GLN A 1010 -39.47 13.79 -3.19
CA GLN A 1010 -38.74 14.53 -2.17
C GLN A 1010 -38.64 13.73 -0.88
N VAL A 1011 -37.42 13.59 -0.37
CA VAL A 1011 -37.14 12.89 0.89
C VAL A 1011 -36.53 13.85 1.92
N GLU A 1012 -37.16 13.96 3.09
CA GLU A 1012 -36.78 14.91 4.14
C GLU A 1012 -36.68 14.27 5.53
N ILE A 1013 -35.83 14.87 6.37
CA ILE A 1013 -35.65 14.50 7.79
C ILE A 1013 -36.35 15.54 8.67
N ASN A 1014 -37.11 15.07 9.67
CA ASN A 1014 -37.57 15.93 10.75
C ASN A 1014 -36.48 16.07 11.82
N VAL A 1015 -36.07 17.30 12.14
CA VAL A 1015 -35.02 17.58 13.13
C VAL A 1015 -35.49 17.32 14.57
N GLN A 1016 -36.81 17.21 14.81
CA GLN A 1016 -37.35 16.94 16.13
C GLN A 1016 -37.18 15.48 16.56
N ILE A 1017 -36.57 15.29 17.72
CA ILE A 1017 -36.37 13.99 18.34
C ILE A 1017 -37.43 13.80 19.42
N VAL A 1018 -38.10 12.65 19.40
CA VAL A 1018 -39.15 12.27 20.35
C VAL A 1018 -38.97 10.82 20.80
N SER A 1019 -39.71 10.41 21.83
CA SER A 1019 -39.81 9.01 22.26
C SER A 1019 -41.28 8.63 22.45
N ASP A 1020 -41.62 7.36 22.22
CA ASP A 1020 -42.98 6.86 22.46
C ASP A 1020 -43.20 6.44 23.93
N ASP A 1021 -42.12 6.22 24.69
CA ASP A 1021 -42.14 5.69 26.05
C ASP A 1021 -41.76 6.71 27.13
N GLY A 1022 -41.56 7.98 26.75
CA GLY A 1022 -41.24 9.08 27.66
C GLY A 1022 -39.78 9.11 28.15
N THR A 1023 -38.88 8.30 27.59
CA THR A 1023 -37.44 8.35 27.90
C THR A 1023 -36.77 9.64 27.42
N VAL A 1024 -37.34 10.27 26.40
CA VAL A 1024 -37.02 11.61 25.91
C VAL A 1024 -38.26 12.47 26.09
N ASP A 1025 -38.37 13.12 27.26
CA ASP A 1025 -39.49 13.98 27.67
C ASP A 1025 -39.33 15.43 27.18
N GLU A 1026 -40.26 16.32 27.54
CA GLU A 1026 -40.27 17.72 27.06
C GLU A 1026 -39.05 18.55 27.51
N ASP A 1027 -38.44 18.19 28.63
CA ASP A 1027 -37.29 18.87 29.24
C ASP A 1027 -35.94 18.25 28.84
N HIS A 1028 -35.96 17.09 28.19
CA HIS A 1028 -34.76 16.38 27.77
C HIS A 1028 -33.96 17.16 26.70
N ILE A 1029 -32.62 17.07 26.77
CA ILE A 1029 -31.71 17.81 25.86
C ILE A 1029 -31.95 17.46 24.38
N LEU A 1030 -32.35 16.21 24.09
CA LEU A 1030 -32.68 15.76 22.72
C LEU A 1030 -33.98 16.37 22.20
N THR A 1031 -34.98 16.59 23.05
CA THR A 1031 -36.19 17.34 22.67
C THR A 1031 -35.87 18.82 22.45
N GLY A 1032 -34.95 19.36 23.24
CA GLY A 1032 -34.42 20.71 23.08
C GLY A 1032 -33.62 20.94 21.79
N TRP A 1033 -33.10 19.87 21.17
CA TRP A 1033 -32.22 19.92 19.98
C TRP A 1033 -32.78 20.74 18.84
N ALA A 1034 -34.06 20.56 18.48
CA ALA A 1034 -34.64 21.21 17.31
C ALA A 1034 -34.90 22.72 17.49
N LYS A 1035 -35.06 23.19 18.74
CA LYS A 1035 -35.50 24.57 19.03
C LYS A 1035 -34.55 25.65 18.47
N PRO A 1036 -33.21 25.54 18.63
CA PRO A 1036 -32.27 26.48 18.01
C PRO A 1036 -32.34 26.48 16.48
N PHE A 1037 -32.36 25.31 15.84
CA PHE A 1037 -32.41 25.21 14.37
C PHE A 1037 -33.69 25.84 13.81
N PHE A 1038 -34.82 25.57 14.45
CA PHE A 1038 -36.09 26.19 14.13
C PHE A 1038 -36.02 27.72 14.15
N LYS A 1039 -35.48 28.30 15.22
CA LYS A 1039 -35.31 29.75 15.33
C LYS A 1039 -34.35 30.29 14.27
N ALA A 1040 -33.25 29.59 13.98
CA ALA A 1040 -32.28 30.00 12.97
C ALA A 1040 -32.88 29.98 11.55
N GLY A 1041 -33.64 28.93 11.20
CA GLY A 1041 -34.35 28.83 9.94
C GLY A 1041 -35.38 29.96 9.76
N ASP A 1042 -36.13 30.31 10.81
CA ASP A 1042 -37.09 31.42 10.78
C ASP A 1042 -36.40 32.78 10.54
N ILE A 1043 -35.22 33.00 11.14
CA ILE A 1043 -34.41 34.22 10.92
C ILE A 1043 -33.87 34.27 9.48
N LEU A 1044 -33.45 33.14 8.92
CA LEU A 1044 -32.96 33.05 7.55
C LEU A 1044 -34.07 33.10 6.50
N GLY A 1045 -35.35 32.99 6.90
CA GLY A 1045 -36.48 32.85 5.97
C GLY A 1045 -36.44 31.53 5.20
N LYS A 1046 -35.76 30.50 5.74
CA LYS A 1046 -35.59 29.18 5.12
C LYS A 1046 -36.05 28.11 6.11
N SER A 1047 -37.25 27.59 5.91
CA SER A 1047 -37.87 26.66 6.86
C SER A 1047 -37.11 25.34 6.96
N ILE A 1048 -36.88 24.89 8.19
CA ILE A 1048 -36.35 23.55 8.53
C ILE A 1048 -37.50 22.54 8.77
N ARG A 1049 -38.76 22.98 8.71
CA ARG A 1049 -39.96 22.12 8.86
C ARG A 1049 -40.58 21.74 7.52
N THR A 1050 -39.74 21.40 6.55
CA THR A 1050 -40.18 21.14 5.17
C THR A 1050 -41.12 19.94 5.09
N LEU A 1051 -40.79 18.85 5.80
CA LEU A 1051 -41.52 17.57 5.71
C LEU A 1051 -43.03 17.69 5.95
N ASP A 1052 -43.44 18.55 6.89
CA ASP A 1052 -44.86 18.70 7.27
C ASP A 1052 -45.71 19.35 6.16
N GLN A 1053 -45.07 20.07 5.23
CA GLN A 1053 -45.72 20.87 4.20
C GLN A 1053 -45.54 20.30 2.79
N THR A 1054 -44.57 19.41 2.58
CA THR A 1054 -44.18 18.85 1.27
C THR A 1054 -45.38 18.33 0.47
N LYS A 1055 -46.22 17.48 1.08
CA LYS A 1055 -47.37 16.86 0.39
C LYS A 1055 -48.37 17.90 -0.13
N GLU A 1056 -48.82 18.79 0.76
CA GLU A 1056 -49.82 19.80 0.41
C GLU A 1056 -49.28 20.77 -0.65
N LEU A 1057 -48.01 21.17 -0.53
CA LEU A 1057 -47.37 22.05 -1.50
C LEU A 1057 -47.18 21.38 -2.87
N MET A 1058 -46.87 20.08 -2.90
CA MET A 1058 -46.78 19.30 -4.14
C MET A 1058 -48.15 19.18 -4.83
N GLU A 1059 -49.23 18.92 -4.07
CA GLU A 1059 -50.61 18.91 -4.59
C GLU A 1059 -51.01 20.29 -5.14
N ARG A 1060 -50.72 21.38 -4.41
CA ARG A 1060 -51.02 22.75 -4.85
C ARG A 1060 -50.24 23.16 -6.11
N ALA A 1061 -49.04 22.63 -6.31
CA ALA A 1061 -48.25 22.85 -7.52
C ALA A 1061 -48.86 22.17 -8.77
N GLY A 1062 -49.80 21.22 -8.57
CA GLY A 1062 -50.53 20.54 -9.63
C GLY A 1062 -50.12 19.09 -9.87
N PHE A 1063 -49.26 18.51 -9.02
CA PHE A 1063 -49.00 17.07 -9.06
C PHE A 1063 -50.23 16.30 -8.59
N THR A 1064 -50.46 15.15 -9.21
CA THR A 1064 -51.52 14.19 -8.88
C THR A 1064 -50.91 12.91 -8.33
N ASN A 1065 -51.73 11.98 -7.82
CA ASN A 1065 -51.24 10.72 -7.23
C ASN A 1065 -50.21 10.93 -6.12
N VAL A 1066 -50.36 11.99 -5.31
CA VAL A 1066 -49.38 12.37 -4.29
C VAL A 1066 -49.45 11.42 -3.09
N VAL A 1067 -48.33 10.76 -2.80
CA VAL A 1067 -48.19 9.80 -1.69
C VAL A 1067 -47.12 10.31 -0.74
N GLN A 1068 -47.39 10.25 0.57
CA GLN A 1068 -46.41 10.50 1.63
C GLN A 1068 -46.24 9.24 2.47
N ARG A 1069 -44.98 8.83 2.68
CA ARG A 1069 -44.60 7.72 3.56
C ARG A 1069 -43.62 8.20 4.61
N ASN A 1070 -43.99 8.02 5.89
CA ASN A 1070 -43.19 8.42 7.02
C ASN A 1070 -42.63 7.18 7.75
N TYR A 1071 -41.38 7.27 8.16
CA TYR A 1071 -40.61 6.23 8.82
C TYR A 1071 -40.09 6.76 10.14
N LYS A 1072 -40.35 6.04 11.25
CA LYS A 1072 -39.71 6.31 12.53
C LYS A 1072 -38.31 5.72 12.52
N VAL A 1073 -37.30 6.58 12.61
CA VAL A 1073 -35.89 6.22 12.54
C VAL A 1073 -35.29 6.32 13.95
N PRO A 1074 -35.06 5.19 14.64
CA PRO A 1074 -34.47 5.21 15.98
C PRO A 1074 -33.06 5.80 15.92
N ILE A 1075 -32.61 6.38 17.03
CA ILE A 1075 -31.22 6.81 17.21
C ILE A 1075 -30.57 5.86 18.20
N GLY A 1076 -29.70 4.99 17.70
CA GLY A 1076 -29.04 3.94 18.48
C GLY A 1076 -29.74 2.58 18.39
N ALA A 1077 -29.09 1.57 18.95
CA ALA A 1077 -29.47 0.16 18.79
C ALA A 1077 -30.57 -0.32 19.76
N TRP A 1078 -31.47 0.58 20.19
CA TRP A 1078 -32.45 0.28 21.26
C TRP A 1078 -33.74 -0.39 20.75
N SER A 1079 -34.07 -0.28 19.46
CA SER A 1079 -35.25 -0.94 18.90
C SER A 1079 -35.16 -2.47 19.04
N SER A 1080 -36.27 -3.14 19.32
CA SER A 1080 -36.34 -4.60 19.35
C SER A 1080 -36.47 -5.22 17.96
N ASP A 1081 -36.94 -4.45 16.98
CA ASP A 1081 -36.99 -4.86 15.56
C ASP A 1081 -35.57 -4.92 14.99
N PRO A 1082 -35.12 -6.06 14.43
CA PRO A 1082 -33.77 -6.21 13.90
C PRO A 1082 -33.39 -5.22 12.79
N LYS A 1083 -34.31 -4.90 11.88
CA LYS A 1083 -34.07 -3.92 10.80
C LYS A 1083 -33.95 -2.52 11.41
N LEU A 1084 -34.90 -2.13 12.26
CA LEU A 1084 -34.86 -0.80 12.89
C LEU A 1084 -33.70 -0.65 13.87
N LYS A 1085 -33.24 -1.73 14.50
CA LYS A 1085 -32.03 -1.71 15.32
C LYS A 1085 -30.81 -1.38 14.48
N GLU A 1086 -30.69 -1.98 13.30
CA GLU A 1086 -29.58 -1.72 12.38
C GLU A 1086 -29.66 -0.31 11.79
N VAL A 1087 -30.84 0.10 11.31
CA VAL A 1087 -31.12 1.50 10.94
C VAL A 1087 -30.76 2.45 12.07
N GLY A 1088 -31.04 2.08 13.32
CA GLY A 1088 -30.73 2.88 14.50
C GLY A 1088 -29.23 3.06 14.74
N ARG A 1089 -28.41 2.06 14.42
CA ARG A 1089 -26.94 2.19 14.49
C ARG A 1089 -26.41 3.16 13.44
N TRP A 1090 -26.89 3.05 12.21
CA TRP A 1090 -26.55 3.99 11.13
C TRP A 1090 -27.02 5.41 11.44
N SER A 1091 -28.23 5.56 11.98
CA SER A 1091 -28.79 6.84 12.43
C SER A 1091 -27.96 7.47 13.55
N LEU A 1092 -27.50 6.69 14.52
CA LEU A 1092 -26.59 7.19 15.57
C LEU A 1092 -25.27 7.68 14.97
N LEU A 1093 -24.67 6.93 14.06
CA LEU A 1093 -23.43 7.33 13.38
C LEU A 1093 -23.63 8.61 12.56
N PHE A 1094 -24.73 8.70 11.82
CA PHE A 1094 -25.11 9.89 11.06
C PHE A 1094 -25.26 11.11 11.97
N CYS A 1095 -25.98 10.99 13.09
CA CYS A 1095 -26.13 12.07 14.07
C CYS A 1095 -24.79 12.50 14.69
N LEU A 1096 -23.93 11.55 15.07
CA LEU A 1096 -22.65 11.86 15.70
C LEU A 1096 -21.65 12.51 14.75
N SER A 1097 -21.67 12.11 13.48
CA SER A 1097 -20.77 12.63 12.45
C SER A 1097 -21.26 13.99 11.91
N GLY A 1098 -22.57 14.21 11.86
CA GLY A 1098 -23.17 15.41 11.29
C GLY A 1098 -23.49 16.53 12.28
N MET A 1099 -23.70 16.25 13.58
CA MET A 1099 -24.28 17.23 14.53
C MET A 1099 -23.51 18.55 14.64
N GLU A 1100 -22.17 18.50 14.56
CA GLU A 1100 -21.34 19.71 14.59
C GLU A 1100 -21.49 20.50 13.29
N SER A 1101 -21.38 19.82 12.13
CA SER A 1101 -21.58 20.40 10.81
C SER A 1101 -22.92 21.15 10.72
N TRP A 1102 -23.98 20.59 11.30
CA TRP A 1102 -25.30 21.23 11.27
C TRP A 1102 -25.41 22.44 12.20
N ALA A 1103 -24.80 22.35 13.38
CA ALA A 1103 -24.90 23.35 14.43
C ALA A 1103 -24.04 24.59 14.17
N MET A 1104 -22.84 24.42 13.61
CA MET A 1104 -21.82 25.46 13.61
C MET A 1104 -22.29 26.79 13.03
N TYR A 1105 -22.78 26.81 11.78
CA TYR A 1105 -23.25 28.04 11.14
C TYR A 1105 -24.53 28.57 11.79
N MET A 1106 -25.50 27.69 12.02
CA MET A 1106 -26.83 28.07 12.52
C MET A 1106 -26.77 28.67 13.93
N LEU A 1107 -25.93 28.16 14.82
CA LEU A 1107 -25.88 28.62 16.20
C LEU A 1107 -24.93 29.81 16.35
N THR A 1108 -23.77 29.81 15.67
CA THR A 1108 -22.81 30.92 15.79
C THR A 1108 -23.18 32.11 14.91
N ALA A 1109 -23.31 31.91 13.60
CA ALA A 1109 -23.47 33.02 12.64
C ALA A 1109 -24.91 33.58 12.60
N VAL A 1110 -25.93 32.76 12.88
CA VAL A 1110 -27.34 33.20 12.84
C VAL A 1110 -27.88 33.56 14.21
N LEU A 1111 -27.62 32.72 15.23
CA LEU A 1111 -28.13 32.94 16.59
C LEU A 1111 -27.14 33.66 17.51
N ASN A 1112 -25.93 33.97 17.05
CA ASN A 1112 -24.88 34.66 17.80
C ASN A 1112 -24.51 33.95 19.12
N TRP A 1113 -24.57 32.62 19.15
CA TRP A 1113 -24.01 31.84 20.27
C TRP A 1113 -22.49 31.90 20.21
N LYS A 1114 -21.85 31.94 21.37
CA LYS A 1114 -20.39 31.82 21.44
C LYS A 1114 -19.98 30.41 21.05
N LEU A 1115 -18.82 30.30 20.38
CA LEU A 1115 -18.28 29.02 19.91
C LEU A 1115 -18.16 28.00 21.05
N GLU A 1116 -17.71 28.44 22.22
CA GLU A 1116 -17.54 27.59 23.40
C GLU A 1116 -18.89 27.05 23.90
N ASP A 1117 -19.94 27.89 23.88
CA ASP A 1117 -21.28 27.50 24.29
C ASP A 1117 -21.87 26.45 23.35
N VAL A 1118 -21.59 26.56 22.04
CA VAL A 1118 -21.98 25.57 21.03
C VAL A 1118 -21.28 24.23 21.30
N HIS A 1119 -19.97 24.21 21.51
CA HIS A 1119 -19.24 22.98 21.83
C HIS A 1119 -19.72 22.31 23.12
N VAL A 1120 -19.98 23.10 24.17
CA VAL A 1120 -20.54 22.57 25.43
C VAL A 1120 -21.94 22.00 25.21
N TYR A 1121 -22.76 22.65 24.40
CA TYR A 1121 -24.09 22.15 24.04
C TYR A 1121 -24.02 20.85 23.24
N LEU A 1122 -23.17 20.78 22.21
CA LEU A 1122 -22.94 19.59 21.40
C LEU A 1122 -22.40 18.42 22.23
N ALA A 1123 -21.51 18.67 23.19
CA ALA A 1123 -21.03 17.62 24.10
C ALA A 1123 -22.18 16.99 24.92
N LYS A 1124 -23.13 17.80 25.40
CA LYS A 1124 -24.31 17.31 26.13
C LYS A 1124 -25.26 16.51 25.24
N VAL A 1125 -25.50 16.99 24.03
CA VAL A 1125 -26.34 16.30 23.04
C VAL A 1125 -25.70 14.96 22.64
N LYS A 1126 -24.38 14.95 22.40
CA LYS A 1126 -23.59 13.75 22.10
C LYS A 1126 -23.69 12.72 23.22
N ALA A 1127 -23.55 13.15 24.47
CA ALA A 1127 -23.72 12.27 25.63
C ALA A 1127 -25.14 11.65 25.67
N ALA A 1128 -26.16 12.44 25.34
CA ALA A 1128 -27.53 11.95 25.30
C ALA A 1128 -27.83 11.00 24.12
N PHE A 1129 -27.22 11.19 22.95
CA PHE A 1129 -27.30 10.23 21.84
C PHE A 1129 -26.65 8.89 22.18
N LEU A 1130 -25.59 8.89 22.99
CA LEU A 1130 -24.87 7.69 23.40
C LEU A 1130 -25.52 6.95 24.57
N ASP A 1131 -26.42 7.58 25.31
CA ASP A 1131 -27.13 6.93 26.43
C ASP A 1131 -28.21 5.98 25.90
N ARG A 1132 -28.02 4.69 26.12
CA ARG A 1132 -28.93 3.62 25.68
C ARG A 1132 -30.29 3.64 26.37
N LYS A 1133 -30.45 4.40 27.45
CA LYS A 1133 -31.75 4.60 28.10
C LYS A 1133 -32.64 5.55 27.32
N ASN A 1134 -32.08 6.34 26.41
CA ASN A 1134 -32.83 7.28 25.59
C ASN A 1134 -33.34 6.55 24.35
N HIS A 1135 -34.63 6.26 24.30
CA HIS A 1135 -35.28 5.64 23.14
C HIS A 1135 -35.79 6.71 22.16
N GLY A 1136 -34.91 7.65 21.84
CA GLY A 1136 -35.19 8.76 20.92
C GLY A 1136 -35.19 8.31 19.45
N TYR A 1137 -36.15 8.81 18.69
CA TYR A 1137 -36.23 8.66 17.23
C TYR A 1137 -36.59 10.00 16.57
N TYR A 1138 -36.31 10.11 15.28
CA TYR A 1138 -36.86 11.16 14.42
C TYR A 1138 -37.62 10.55 13.25
N VAL A 1139 -38.31 11.38 12.46
CA VAL A 1139 -39.08 10.91 11.30
C VAL A 1139 -38.35 11.25 10.01
N ILE A 1140 -38.19 10.26 9.14
CA ILE A 1140 -37.85 10.48 7.72
C ILE A 1140 -39.12 10.32 6.91
N GLY A 1141 -39.41 11.24 5.99
CA GLY A 1141 -40.56 11.12 5.11
C GLY A 1141 -40.20 11.27 3.64
N ALA A 1142 -40.75 10.38 2.82
CA ALA A 1142 -40.66 10.40 1.37
C ALA A 1142 -42.01 10.77 0.78
N VAL A 1143 -42.05 11.82 -0.05
CA VAL A 1143 -43.26 12.31 -0.73
C VAL A 1143 -43.02 12.30 -2.22
N TYR A 1144 -43.90 11.66 -2.98
CA TYR A 1144 -43.82 11.67 -4.44
C TYR A 1144 -45.17 11.92 -5.09
N GLY A 1145 -45.14 12.52 -6.28
CA GLY A 1145 -46.32 12.88 -7.06
C GLY A 1145 -46.05 12.84 -8.56
N GLN A 1146 -47.10 12.65 -9.34
CA GLN A 1146 -47.06 12.48 -10.78
C GLN A 1146 -47.61 13.72 -11.49
N LYS A 1147 -46.92 14.21 -12.51
CA LYS A 1147 -47.48 15.24 -13.39
C LYS A 1147 -48.65 14.64 -14.20
N PRO A 1148 -49.82 15.31 -14.29
CA PRO A 1148 -50.92 14.85 -15.13
C PRO A 1148 -50.53 14.63 -16.60
N LEU A 1149 -51.20 13.69 -17.27
CA LEU A 1149 -51.03 13.38 -18.70
C LEU A 1149 -51.44 14.51 -19.63
#